data_AF-A0A2V9SWI4-F1
#
_entry.id   AF-A0A2V9SWI4-F1
#
_cell.length_a   1.000
_cell.length_b   1.000
_cell.length_c   1.000
_cell.angle_alpha   90.00
_cell.angle_beta   90.00
_cell.angle_gamma   90.00
#
_symmetry.space_group_name_H-M   'P 1'
#
loop_
_entity.id
_entity.type
_entity.pdbx_description
1 polymer ?
#
loop_
_entity_poly.entity_id
_entity_poly.type
_entity_poly.pdbx_seq_one_letter_code
_entity_poly.pdbx_strand_id
1 'polypeptide(L)'
;MHWLATLLLIAGFPLLGAQTTSQQVSYQGQMVGSVELVSDPRINVDPYRGLVEQKAGEPYSNEKVQASIAALQKTERFSKVEVSVKPDPAGLQVSFVLEPVFYIGVLQFPGAVKVFSYTRLLQVANLPDENVYEKAQIPKSEAALLKLFEDNGYFRAKVQTDTQLDEHNQLANITFNVSLGKRARIGQVQIQGSSPQENAQLLHSVRSLRAVLTRSSLKTGRPYSPARIKAATGLLKRHLANEHRLASQVKVLPPQYHPETNRADLTINVQPGPIVLLRMNGARLSIIPFVSGRRQKKLIPIYEEGTIDRDLVNEGQRNLINFFQEKGYFDVQVKTEFQRQPDKISLTYEIEKGKKHKVEDVSFRGNRNLSDDKLRSHIEIAQHHFLSRGRFSQKLLQKSVNDIEAVYRDTGYEQVKVTPEVVDHEPEIDVTFQINEGPQTVVDALKVVGNEKIPLDQLHAPEGFSLRSGEPFSPRRMADDRSHILAAYLDRGYLNAEVNASLNRHQDDPHQINVTYTVKENQQVRVSQVVYLGQKRTRKALIAKTAAIGPEAPLSQGKLLVGESELYNLGIFDWSSVGPRRPITTQTDEEAVVKVHESKRNAITYGFGLNCAPWREHSLRHTGRAGTADRRAWQSENCSQ
;
A
#
# COMPACT_ATOMS: atom_id res chain seq x y z
N MET A 1 25.86 9.01 -65.57
CA MET A 1 27.15 8.52 -66.08
C MET A 1 27.83 7.71 -64.98
N HIS A 2 28.08 6.45 -65.32
CA HIS A 2 29.04 5.48 -64.78
C HIS A 2 29.16 5.23 -63.27
N TRP A 3 28.55 4.10 -62.90
CA TRP A 3 29.05 3.08 -61.98
C TRP A 3 30.53 2.75 -62.18
N LEU A 4 31.23 2.46 -61.08
CA LEU A 4 32.31 1.47 -61.06
C LEU A 4 32.34 0.74 -59.71
N ALA A 5 32.23 -0.58 -59.83
CA ALA A 5 32.14 -1.54 -58.76
C ALA A 5 33.53 -2.00 -58.31
N THR A 6 33.70 -2.25 -57.02
CA THR A 6 34.76 -3.12 -56.49
C THR A 6 34.13 -4.08 -55.50
N LEU A 7 33.96 -5.32 -55.98
CA LEU A 7 33.55 -6.49 -55.21
C LEU A 7 34.71 -6.90 -54.28
N LEU A 8 34.46 -7.00 -52.98
CA LEU A 8 35.33 -7.73 -52.06
C LEU A 8 34.50 -8.83 -51.40
N LEU A 9 34.76 -10.05 -51.87
CA LEU A 9 34.22 -11.31 -51.36
C LEU A 9 34.70 -11.52 -49.92
N ILE A 10 33.81 -11.34 -48.95
CA ILE A 10 33.96 -11.94 -47.62
C ILE A 10 33.03 -13.15 -47.60
N ALA A 11 33.64 -14.33 -47.59
CA ALA A 11 32.95 -15.60 -47.41
C ALA A 11 32.28 -15.61 -46.03
N GLY A 12 30.95 -15.51 -46.03
CA GLY A 12 30.14 -15.82 -44.86
C GLY A 12 30.21 -17.32 -44.60
N PHE A 13 30.89 -17.72 -43.52
CA PHE A 13 30.65 -19.03 -42.92
C PHE A 13 29.24 -19.00 -42.31
N PRO A 14 28.29 -19.85 -42.76
CA PRO A 14 27.08 -20.06 -41.99
C PRO A 14 27.50 -20.75 -40.70
N LEU A 15 27.27 -20.09 -39.56
CA LEU A 15 27.08 -20.80 -38.30
C LEU A 15 25.88 -21.72 -38.53
N LEU A 16 26.16 -22.97 -38.88
CA LEU A 16 25.20 -24.05 -38.78
C LEU A 16 24.78 -24.10 -37.31
N GLY A 17 23.62 -23.51 -37.02
CA GLY A 17 22.85 -23.90 -35.85
C GLY A 17 22.57 -25.38 -36.00
N ALA A 18 23.34 -26.21 -35.29
CA ALA A 18 22.99 -27.59 -35.04
C ALA A 18 21.66 -27.56 -34.27
N GLN A 19 20.55 -27.64 -35.00
CA GLN A 19 19.31 -28.16 -34.46
C GLN A 19 19.65 -29.57 -33.99
N THR A 20 19.83 -29.72 -32.68
CA THR A 20 19.80 -31.02 -32.04
C THR A 20 18.37 -31.51 -32.17
N THR A 21 18.07 -32.17 -33.29
CA THR A 21 16.97 -33.10 -33.39
C THR A 21 17.19 -34.13 -32.30
N SER A 22 16.47 -34.00 -31.18
CA SER A 22 16.37 -35.05 -30.19
C SER A 22 15.77 -36.27 -30.92
N GLN A 23 16.61 -37.24 -31.28
CA GLN A 23 16.14 -38.57 -31.61
C GLN A 23 15.31 -39.03 -30.40
N GLN A 24 13.99 -39.03 -30.54
CA GLN A 24 13.10 -39.73 -29.63
C GLN A 24 13.40 -41.22 -29.83
N VAL A 25 14.37 -41.72 -29.08
CA VAL A 25 14.62 -43.15 -28.98
C VAL A 25 13.33 -43.75 -28.43
N SER A 26 12.60 -44.47 -29.28
CA SER A 26 11.37 -45.13 -28.87
C SER A 26 11.76 -46.31 -27.99
N TYR A 27 11.61 -46.13 -26.68
CA TYR A 27 11.83 -47.15 -25.67
C TYR A 27 10.68 -48.16 -25.58
N GLN A 28 9.63 -47.97 -26.39
CA GLN A 28 8.41 -48.79 -26.38
C GLN A 28 8.73 -50.28 -26.50
N GLY A 29 8.20 -51.07 -25.57
CA GLY A 29 8.34 -52.53 -25.58
C GLY A 29 9.65 -53.08 -25.00
N GLN A 30 10.64 -52.23 -24.68
CA GLN A 30 11.88 -52.67 -24.00
C GLN A 30 11.61 -52.99 -22.53
N MET A 31 12.30 -53.97 -21.97
CA MET A 31 12.08 -54.39 -20.58
C MET A 31 12.58 -53.32 -19.59
N VAL A 32 11.75 -52.95 -18.60
CA VAL A 32 12.11 -52.01 -17.54
C VAL A 32 12.82 -52.76 -16.41
N GLY A 33 14.08 -52.43 -16.16
CA GLY A 33 14.87 -53.04 -15.09
C GLY A 33 14.52 -52.49 -13.71
N SER A 34 14.27 -51.18 -13.60
CA SER A 34 13.89 -50.52 -12.35
C SER A 34 13.03 -49.29 -12.58
N VAL A 35 12.17 -49.00 -11.58
CA VAL A 35 11.32 -47.80 -11.55
C VAL A 35 11.55 -47.09 -10.22
N GLU A 36 11.94 -45.82 -10.30
CA GLU A 36 12.33 -45.02 -9.14
C GLU A 36 11.58 -43.68 -9.11
N LEU A 37 11.20 -43.25 -7.91
CA LEU A 37 10.77 -41.88 -7.65
C LEU A 37 11.95 -41.12 -7.04
N VAL A 38 12.31 -40.00 -7.63
CA VAL A 38 13.47 -39.18 -7.23
C VAL A 38 12.98 -37.78 -6.87
N SER A 39 13.33 -37.27 -5.69
CA SER A 39 13.01 -35.90 -5.25
C SER A 39 14.14 -35.34 -4.36
N ASP A 40 13.97 -34.14 -3.75
CA ASP A 40 14.90 -33.65 -2.72
C ASP A 40 15.00 -34.72 -1.61
N PRO A 41 16.20 -35.09 -1.15
CA PRO A 41 16.38 -36.15 -0.14
C PRO A 41 15.62 -35.93 1.17
N ARG A 42 15.18 -34.70 1.44
CA ARG A 42 14.34 -34.36 2.60
C ARG A 42 12.89 -34.77 2.44
N ILE A 43 12.47 -35.23 1.27
CA ILE A 43 11.08 -35.46 0.88
C ILE A 43 10.80 -36.95 0.81
N ASN A 44 9.84 -37.43 1.59
CA ASN A 44 9.43 -38.82 1.52
C ASN A 44 8.53 -39.08 0.31
N VAL A 45 9.06 -39.82 -0.68
CA VAL A 45 8.34 -40.17 -1.92
C VAL A 45 7.65 -41.54 -1.87
N ASP A 46 7.88 -42.34 -0.82
CA ASP A 46 7.36 -43.71 -0.71
C ASP A 46 5.82 -43.81 -0.78
N PRO A 47 5.04 -42.90 -0.16
CA PRO A 47 3.58 -42.94 -0.26
C PRO A 47 3.04 -42.85 -1.70
N TYR A 48 3.81 -42.28 -2.62
CA TYR A 48 3.39 -42.07 -4.01
C TYR A 48 3.78 -43.22 -4.95
N ARG A 49 4.56 -44.21 -4.48
CA ARG A 49 4.95 -45.38 -5.29
C ARG A 49 3.74 -46.14 -5.84
N GLY A 50 2.65 -46.20 -5.08
CA GLY A 50 1.42 -46.87 -5.49
C GLY A 50 0.68 -46.19 -6.65
N LEU A 51 1.01 -44.93 -6.97
CA LEU A 51 0.42 -44.18 -8.07
C LEU A 51 1.13 -44.42 -9.41
N VAL A 52 2.29 -45.08 -9.39
CA VAL A 52 3.09 -45.35 -10.59
C VAL A 52 2.61 -46.65 -11.24
N GLU A 53 2.05 -46.55 -12.44
CA GLU A 53 1.51 -47.68 -13.19
C GLU A 53 2.59 -48.51 -13.89
N GLN A 54 3.68 -47.88 -14.34
CA GLN A 54 4.82 -48.59 -14.93
C GLN A 54 5.59 -49.32 -13.81
N LYS A 55 5.72 -50.65 -13.92
CA LYS A 55 6.45 -51.48 -12.94
C LYS A 55 7.75 -52.02 -13.51
N ALA A 56 8.68 -52.37 -12.61
CA ALA A 56 9.88 -53.13 -12.96
C ALA A 56 9.51 -54.55 -13.42
N GLY A 57 10.22 -55.06 -14.42
CA GLY A 57 9.97 -56.35 -15.07
C GLY A 57 8.92 -56.32 -16.18
N GLU A 58 8.18 -55.21 -16.35
CA GLU A 58 7.22 -55.04 -17.44
C GLU A 58 7.86 -54.32 -18.64
N PRO A 59 7.36 -54.54 -19.88
CA PRO A 59 7.78 -53.75 -21.02
C PRO A 59 7.40 -52.28 -20.82
N TYR A 60 8.27 -51.38 -21.25
CA TYR A 60 8.06 -49.94 -21.22
C TYR A 60 6.86 -49.58 -22.09
N SER A 61 5.88 -48.90 -21.49
CA SER A 61 4.72 -48.35 -22.20
C SER A 61 4.62 -46.85 -21.96
N ASN A 62 4.63 -46.09 -23.06
CA ASN A 62 4.42 -44.64 -22.98
C ASN A 62 3.06 -44.30 -22.35
N GLU A 63 2.02 -45.11 -22.59
CA GLU A 63 0.70 -44.93 -21.98
C GLU A 63 0.76 -45.03 -20.46
N LYS A 64 1.40 -46.08 -19.91
CA LYS A 64 1.58 -46.25 -18.45
C LYS A 64 2.42 -45.15 -17.83
N VAL A 65 3.45 -44.69 -18.55
CA VAL A 65 4.29 -43.58 -18.09
C VAL A 65 3.47 -42.28 -18.03
N GLN A 66 2.70 -41.97 -19.07
CA GLN A 66 1.82 -40.78 -19.08
C GLN A 66 0.72 -40.89 -18.01
N ALA A 67 0.13 -42.07 -17.80
CA ALA A 67 -0.83 -42.31 -16.73
C ALA A 67 -0.20 -42.10 -15.34
N SER A 68 1.03 -42.55 -15.15
CA SER A 68 1.80 -42.31 -13.91
C SER A 68 2.08 -40.83 -13.68
N ILE A 69 2.50 -40.09 -14.73
CA ILE A 69 2.70 -38.64 -14.66
C ILE A 69 1.39 -37.95 -14.27
N ALA A 70 0.28 -38.29 -14.95
CA ALA A 70 -1.03 -37.71 -14.69
C ALA A 70 -1.52 -38.01 -13.27
N ALA A 71 -1.33 -39.23 -12.77
CA ALA A 71 -1.68 -39.62 -11.41
C ALA A 71 -0.87 -38.83 -10.36
N LEU A 72 0.43 -38.65 -10.60
CA LEU A 72 1.31 -37.87 -9.72
C LEU A 72 0.96 -36.37 -9.75
N GLN A 73 0.70 -35.79 -10.92
CA GLN A 73 0.27 -34.39 -11.05
C GLN A 73 -1.09 -34.13 -10.41
N LYS A 74 -2.02 -35.09 -10.50
CA LYS A 74 -3.36 -35.01 -9.88
C LYS A 74 -3.32 -34.91 -8.35
N THR A 75 -2.20 -35.27 -7.71
CA THR A 75 -2.03 -35.07 -6.26
C THR A 75 -1.91 -33.59 -5.86
N GLU A 76 -1.62 -32.70 -6.82
CA GLU A 76 -1.31 -31.28 -6.60
C GLU A 76 -0.16 -31.01 -5.62
N ARG A 77 0.64 -32.04 -5.33
CA ARG A 77 1.77 -31.97 -4.39
C ARG A 77 3.08 -31.63 -5.07
N PHE A 78 3.14 -31.77 -6.39
CA PHE A 78 4.31 -31.56 -7.22
C PHE A 78 4.03 -30.50 -8.28
N SER A 79 4.89 -29.48 -8.37
CA SER A 79 4.83 -28.47 -9.43
C SER A 79 5.32 -29.03 -10.77
N LYS A 80 6.17 -30.05 -10.72
CA LYS A 80 6.77 -30.67 -11.91
C LYS A 80 7.02 -32.15 -11.67
N VAL A 81 6.71 -32.95 -12.70
CA VAL A 81 6.97 -34.39 -12.76
C VAL A 81 7.66 -34.64 -14.10
N GLU A 82 8.97 -34.91 -14.06
CA GLU A 82 9.74 -35.27 -15.25
C GLU A 82 10.07 -36.76 -15.25
N VAL A 83 10.24 -37.33 -16.44
CA VAL A 83 10.68 -38.72 -16.58
C VAL A 83 12.05 -38.74 -17.25
N SER A 84 13.01 -39.38 -16.58
CA SER A 84 14.31 -39.68 -17.12
C SER A 84 14.40 -41.18 -17.35
N VAL A 85 14.63 -41.57 -18.61
CA VAL A 85 14.84 -42.97 -18.99
C VAL A 85 16.31 -43.15 -19.35
N LYS A 86 16.97 -44.12 -18.72
CA LYS A 86 18.37 -44.46 -19.00
C LYS A 86 18.51 -45.96 -19.26
N PRO A 87 19.29 -46.38 -20.27
CA PRO A 87 19.65 -47.78 -20.44
C PRO A 87 20.50 -48.27 -19.26
N ASP A 88 20.19 -49.46 -18.77
CA ASP A 88 20.86 -50.17 -17.66
C ASP A 88 21.11 -51.64 -18.08
N PRO A 89 22.17 -52.32 -17.57
CA PRO A 89 22.38 -53.75 -17.83
C PRO A 89 21.17 -54.65 -17.55
N ALA A 90 20.30 -54.29 -16.60
CA ALA A 90 19.09 -55.03 -16.25
C ALA A 90 17.83 -54.63 -17.08
N GLY A 91 17.96 -53.68 -18.02
CA GLY A 91 16.86 -53.14 -18.82
C GLY A 91 16.84 -51.62 -18.84
N LEU A 92 15.66 -51.00 -18.89
CA LEU A 92 15.53 -49.55 -18.76
C LEU A 92 15.36 -49.15 -17.29
N GLN A 93 16.14 -48.17 -16.84
CA GLN A 93 15.90 -47.46 -15.58
C GLN A 93 14.96 -46.28 -15.88
N VAL A 94 13.76 -46.31 -15.30
CA VAL A 94 12.76 -45.25 -15.43
C VAL A 94 12.68 -44.48 -14.12
N SER A 95 13.21 -43.26 -14.11
CA SER A 95 13.19 -42.37 -12.93
C SER A 95 12.17 -41.26 -13.12
N PHE A 96 11.20 -41.17 -12.22
CA PHE A 96 10.26 -40.05 -12.12
C PHE A 96 10.85 -39.01 -11.17
N VAL A 97 11.28 -37.87 -11.70
CA VAL A 97 11.83 -36.75 -10.95
C VAL A 97 10.70 -35.82 -10.52
N LEU A 98 10.49 -35.71 -9.22
CA LEU A 98 9.40 -34.97 -8.58
C LEU A 98 9.93 -33.69 -7.94
N GLU A 99 9.35 -32.55 -8.32
CA GLU A 99 9.60 -31.25 -7.67
C GLU A 99 8.39 -30.89 -6.79
N PRO A 100 8.49 -31.00 -5.46
CA PRO A 100 7.38 -30.68 -4.56
C PRO A 100 7.17 -29.18 -4.46
N VAL A 101 5.91 -28.79 -4.35
CA VAL A 101 5.52 -27.40 -4.11
C VAL A 101 5.22 -27.18 -2.63
N PHE A 102 5.88 -26.17 -2.05
CA PHE A 102 5.62 -25.67 -0.69
C PHE A 102 5.19 -24.22 -0.76
N TYR A 103 4.34 -23.79 0.15
CA TYR A 103 3.89 -22.40 0.28
C TYR A 103 4.50 -21.74 1.51
N ILE A 104 4.60 -20.42 1.51
CA ILE A 104 5.17 -19.68 2.63
C ILE A 104 4.34 -19.92 3.90
N GLY A 105 4.97 -20.53 4.92
CA GLY A 105 4.40 -20.78 6.24
C GLY A 105 4.56 -19.58 7.18
N VAL A 106 5.00 -19.82 8.42
CA VAL A 106 5.32 -18.74 9.36
C VAL A 106 6.76 -18.29 9.22
N LEU A 107 6.98 -16.97 9.25
CA LEU A 107 8.31 -16.38 9.31
C LEU A 107 8.68 -16.05 10.76
N GLN A 108 9.89 -16.39 11.17
CA GLN A 108 10.41 -16.05 12.49
C GLN A 108 11.71 -15.28 12.39
N PHE A 109 11.88 -14.28 13.27
CA PHE A 109 13.08 -13.44 13.30
C PHE A 109 13.69 -13.38 14.72
N PRO A 110 14.10 -14.52 15.30
CA PRO A 110 14.73 -14.53 16.61
C PRO A 110 15.93 -13.58 16.64
N GLY A 111 16.02 -12.80 17.72
CA GLY A 111 17.06 -11.77 17.90
C GLY A 111 16.69 -10.39 17.36
N ALA A 112 15.95 -10.30 16.24
CA ALA A 112 15.59 -9.02 15.61
C ALA A 112 14.33 -8.38 16.22
N VAL A 113 13.30 -9.17 16.56
CA VAL A 113 12.01 -8.69 17.11
C VAL A 113 12.13 -7.92 18.44
N LYS A 114 13.29 -7.99 19.10
CA LYS A 114 13.58 -7.19 20.30
C LYS A 114 13.71 -5.70 19.96
N VAL A 115 14.22 -5.38 18.77
CA VAL A 115 14.57 -4.03 18.32
C VAL A 115 13.63 -3.53 17.23
N PHE A 116 13.22 -4.39 16.30
CA PHE A 116 12.36 -4.07 15.17
C PHE A 116 10.96 -4.67 15.36
N SER A 117 9.92 -4.01 14.85
CA SER A 117 8.57 -4.59 14.85
C SER A 117 8.53 -5.81 13.93
N TYR A 118 7.74 -6.81 14.30
CA TYR A 118 7.58 -8.02 13.49
C TYR A 118 7.08 -7.70 12.08
N THR A 119 6.08 -6.81 11.97
CA THR A 119 5.53 -6.34 10.69
C THR A 119 6.56 -5.68 9.78
N ARG A 120 7.52 -4.92 10.33
CA ARG A 120 8.58 -4.31 9.54
C ARG A 120 9.55 -5.36 8.99
N LEU A 121 9.81 -6.42 9.76
CA LEU A 121 10.68 -7.52 9.31
C LEU A 121 10.00 -8.34 8.22
N LEU A 122 8.70 -8.62 8.33
CA LEU A 122 7.91 -9.26 7.27
C LEU A 122 7.96 -8.46 5.95
N GLN A 123 7.69 -7.16 6.01
CA GLN A 123 7.74 -6.27 4.83
C GLN A 123 9.11 -6.27 4.14
N VAL A 124 10.19 -6.36 4.92
CA VAL A 124 11.56 -6.32 4.38
C VAL A 124 12.01 -7.68 3.87
N ALA A 125 11.60 -8.78 4.53
CA ALA A 125 11.82 -10.13 4.02
C ALA A 125 11.11 -10.34 2.68
N ASN A 126 9.94 -9.71 2.48
CA ASN A 126 9.20 -9.69 1.21
C ASN A 126 8.89 -11.10 0.69
N LEU A 127 8.41 -11.97 1.58
CA LEU A 127 7.88 -13.29 1.28
C LEU A 127 6.40 -13.27 1.66
N PRO A 128 5.51 -12.86 0.73
CA PRO A 128 4.08 -12.72 1.03
C PRO A 128 3.44 -14.09 1.28
N ASP A 129 2.31 -14.06 1.97
CA ASP A 129 1.47 -15.25 2.18
C ASP A 129 1.00 -15.82 0.83
N GLU A 130 0.58 -17.09 0.82
CA GLU A 130 0.09 -17.83 -0.36
C GLU A 130 1.11 -18.06 -1.49
N ASN A 131 2.25 -17.37 -1.48
CA ASN A 131 3.28 -17.58 -2.49
C ASN A 131 3.98 -18.94 -2.34
N VAL A 132 4.45 -19.47 -3.46
CA VAL A 132 5.32 -20.64 -3.50
C VAL A 132 6.66 -20.29 -2.87
N TYR A 133 7.16 -21.20 -2.04
CA TYR A 133 8.50 -21.14 -1.48
C TYR A 133 9.53 -21.43 -2.57
N GLU A 134 10.33 -20.41 -2.88
CA GLU A 134 11.47 -20.53 -3.77
C GLU A 134 12.77 -20.34 -3.00
N LYS A 135 13.62 -21.37 -2.96
CA LYS A 135 14.93 -21.31 -2.31
C LYS A 135 15.80 -20.16 -2.84
N ALA A 136 15.63 -19.79 -4.12
CA ALA A 136 16.36 -18.69 -4.76
C ALA A 136 16.00 -17.29 -4.21
N GLN A 137 14.84 -17.13 -3.55
CA GLN A 137 14.42 -15.86 -2.95
C GLN A 137 15.02 -15.62 -1.56
N ILE A 138 15.49 -16.68 -0.89
CA ILE A 138 16.02 -16.60 0.48
C ILE A 138 17.25 -15.68 0.57
N PRO A 139 18.28 -15.80 -0.30
CA PRO A 139 19.42 -14.88 -0.25
C PRO A 139 19.04 -13.41 -0.47
N LYS A 140 18.02 -13.14 -1.31
CA LYS A 140 17.51 -11.76 -1.52
C LYS A 140 16.86 -11.23 -0.25
N SER A 141 16.08 -12.05 0.43
CA SER A 141 15.42 -11.74 1.71
C SER A 141 16.43 -11.49 2.82
N GLU A 142 17.46 -12.35 2.92
CA GLU A 142 18.58 -12.17 3.85
C GLU A 142 19.33 -10.87 3.60
N ALA A 143 19.66 -10.56 2.34
CA ALA A 143 20.32 -9.32 1.97
C ALA A 143 19.46 -8.08 2.29
N ALA A 144 18.14 -8.14 2.08
CA ALA A 144 17.22 -7.06 2.42
C ALA A 144 17.15 -6.82 3.93
N LEU A 145 17.08 -7.89 4.73
CA LEU A 145 17.13 -7.83 6.20
C LEU A 145 18.47 -7.28 6.70
N LEU A 146 19.60 -7.77 6.18
CA LEU A 146 20.95 -7.28 6.50
C LEU A 146 21.05 -5.78 6.21
N LYS A 147 20.61 -5.34 5.04
CA LYS A 147 20.57 -3.93 4.66
C LYS A 147 19.72 -3.10 5.62
N LEU A 148 18.52 -3.58 6.00
CA LEU A 148 17.70 -2.91 7.03
C LEU A 148 18.48 -2.73 8.34
N PHE A 149 19.19 -3.77 8.79
CA PHE A 149 19.96 -3.72 10.03
C PHE A 149 21.14 -2.75 9.92
N GLU A 150 21.90 -2.78 8.84
CA GLU A 150 22.98 -1.85 8.51
C GLU A 150 22.51 -0.40 8.48
N ASP A 151 21.40 -0.13 7.77
CA ASP A 151 20.76 1.19 7.70
C ASP A 151 20.38 1.70 9.09
N ASN A 152 20.06 0.79 10.02
CA ASN A 152 19.74 1.12 11.41
C ASN A 152 20.94 1.20 12.36
N GLY A 153 22.16 0.94 11.84
CA GLY A 153 23.43 1.02 12.55
C GLY A 153 23.95 -0.30 13.10
N TYR A 154 23.42 -1.45 12.65
CA TYR A 154 23.86 -2.78 13.06
C TYR A 154 24.74 -3.41 11.97
N PHE A 155 25.89 -2.81 11.68
CA PHE A 155 26.81 -3.25 10.61
C PHE A 155 27.47 -4.61 10.84
N ARG A 156 27.42 -5.14 12.07
CA ARG A 156 27.90 -6.50 12.40
C ARG A 156 26.76 -7.52 12.40
N ALA A 157 25.59 -7.14 11.90
CA ALA A 157 24.47 -8.05 11.83
C ALA A 157 24.83 -9.25 10.95
N LYS A 158 24.38 -10.43 11.39
CA LYS A 158 24.40 -11.64 10.57
C LYS A 158 23.01 -12.22 10.57
N VAL A 159 22.62 -12.76 9.41
CA VAL A 159 21.35 -13.46 9.21
C VAL A 159 21.71 -14.84 8.68
N GLN A 160 21.16 -15.87 9.32
CA GLN A 160 21.25 -17.25 8.85
C GLN A 160 19.84 -17.82 8.78
N THR A 161 19.46 -18.33 7.62
CA THR A 161 18.13 -18.92 7.44
C THR A 161 18.15 -20.42 7.72
N ASP A 162 17.18 -20.86 8.53
CA ASP A 162 16.79 -22.26 8.65
C ASP A 162 15.37 -22.43 8.09
N THR A 163 15.18 -23.42 7.23
CA THR A 163 13.89 -23.69 6.60
C THR A 163 13.41 -25.08 7.00
N GLN A 164 12.24 -25.12 7.64
CA GLN A 164 11.56 -26.35 8.01
C GLN A 164 10.41 -26.59 7.04
N LEU A 165 10.49 -27.67 6.27
CA LEU A 165 9.46 -28.09 5.33
C LEU A 165 8.45 -28.99 6.05
N ASP A 166 7.22 -28.51 6.16
CA ASP A 166 6.08 -29.29 6.65
C ASP A 166 5.42 -29.97 5.45
N GLU A 167 5.79 -31.23 5.20
CA GLU A 167 5.27 -32.03 4.09
C GLU A 167 3.76 -32.26 4.17
N HIS A 168 3.22 -32.38 5.39
CA HIS A 168 1.81 -32.69 5.61
C HIS A 168 0.93 -31.52 5.13
N ASN A 169 1.28 -30.31 5.54
CA ASN A 169 0.54 -29.09 5.17
C ASN A 169 1.13 -28.38 3.94
N GLN A 170 2.22 -28.89 3.34
CA GLN A 170 2.98 -28.25 2.25
C GLN A 170 3.39 -26.80 2.58
N LEU A 171 3.84 -26.56 3.80
CA LEU A 171 4.25 -25.22 4.27
C LEU A 171 5.75 -25.18 4.53
N ALA A 172 6.41 -24.12 4.08
CA ALA A 172 7.80 -23.82 4.41
C ALA A 172 7.84 -22.80 5.55
N ASN A 173 8.17 -23.26 6.75
CA ASN A 173 8.37 -22.40 7.92
C ASN A 173 9.82 -21.90 7.93
N ILE A 174 9.99 -20.58 7.85
CA ILE A 174 11.30 -19.96 7.62
C ILE A 174 11.73 -19.20 8.87
N THR A 175 12.89 -19.56 9.42
CA THR A 175 13.48 -18.90 10.59
C THR A 175 14.75 -18.16 10.19
N PHE A 176 14.70 -16.83 10.21
CA PHE A 176 15.86 -15.96 10.04
C PHE A 176 16.53 -15.75 11.40
N ASN A 177 17.56 -16.53 11.70
CA ASN A 177 18.36 -16.38 12.91
C ASN A 177 19.23 -15.12 12.80
N VAL A 178 18.86 -14.08 13.56
CA VAL A 178 19.53 -12.77 13.49
C VAL A 178 20.42 -12.53 14.69
N SER A 179 21.71 -12.32 14.45
CA SER A 179 22.64 -11.76 15.45
C SER A 179 22.94 -10.30 15.13
N LEU A 180 22.25 -9.36 15.77
CA LEU A 180 22.38 -7.92 15.47
C LEU A 180 23.76 -7.32 15.83
N GLY A 181 24.45 -7.87 16.84
CA GLY A 181 25.65 -7.25 17.40
C GLY A 181 25.39 -5.91 18.11
N LYS A 182 26.46 -5.17 18.43
CA LYS A 182 26.36 -3.85 19.05
C LYS A 182 26.06 -2.80 17.98
N ARG A 183 25.09 -1.93 18.26
CA ARG A 183 24.80 -0.76 17.41
C ARG A 183 26.04 0.13 17.30
N ALA A 184 26.42 0.46 16.08
CA ALA A 184 27.55 1.33 15.79
C ALA A 184 27.32 2.76 16.28
N ARG A 185 28.44 3.47 16.45
CA ARG A 185 28.46 4.88 16.80
C ARG A 185 28.88 5.71 15.59
N ILE A 186 28.48 6.97 15.57
CA ILE A 186 28.92 7.93 14.57
C ILE A 186 30.43 8.13 14.74
N GLY A 187 31.19 7.93 13.66
CA GLY A 187 32.62 8.17 13.59
C GLY A 187 32.93 9.61 13.18
N GLN A 188 33.76 9.77 12.16
CA GLN A 188 34.03 11.04 11.52
C GLN A 188 32.82 11.46 10.69
N VAL A 189 32.51 12.76 10.71
CA VAL A 189 31.46 13.34 9.88
C VAL A 189 32.10 14.36 8.97
N GLN A 190 31.89 14.19 7.68
CA GLN A 190 32.41 15.05 6.63
C GLN A 190 31.24 15.67 5.87
N ILE A 191 31.34 16.97 5.59
CA ILE A 191 30.42 17.68 4.71
C ILE A 191 31.24 18.11 3.50
N GLN A 192 30.73 17.81 2.31
CA GLN A 192 31.35 18.13 1.03
C GLN A 192 30.32 18.70 0.07
N GLY A 193 30.76 19.23 -1.07
CA GLY A 193 29.89 19.80 -2.11
C GLY A 193 29.76 21.33 -2.05
N SER A 194 30.37 21.99 -1.07
CA SER A 194 30.48 23.46 -0.95
C SER A 194 31.94 23.89 -0.70
N SER A 195 32.18 25.19 -0.53
CA SER A 195 33.52 25.71 -0.17
C SER A 195 34.00 25.17 1.19
N PRO A 196 35.33 25.07 1.44
CA PRO A 196 35.87 24.54 2.70
C PRO A 196 35.36 25.28 3.95
N GLN A 197 35.17 26.60 3.86
CA GLN A 197 34.67 27.42 4.96
C GLN A 197 33.19 27.15 5.25
N GLU A 198 32.35 27.08 4.22
CA GLU A 198 30.92 26.75 4.35
C GLU A 198 30.73 25.33 4.90
N ASN A 199 31.52 24.37 4.42
CA ASN A 199 31.48 22.99 4.94
C ASN A 199 31.79 22.95 6.45
N ALA A 200 32.74 23.76 6.93
CA ALA A 200 33.08 23.85 8.34
C ALA A 200 31.95 24.47 9.18
N GLN A 201 31.28 25.51 8.67
CA GLN A 201 30.12 26.14 9.32
C GLN A 201 28.93 25.18 9.40
N LEU A 202 28.61 24.50 8.31
CA LEU A 202 27.55 23.48 8.26
C LEU A 202 27.86 22.33 9.23
N LEU A 203 29.12 21.90 9.32
CA LEU A 203 29.55 20.86 10.24
C LEU A 203 29.41 21.30 11.70
N HIS A 204 29.70 22.57 12.00
CA HIS A 204 29.48 23.15 13.32
C HIS A 204 27.99 23.15 13.69
N SER A 205 27.10 23.47 12.74
CA SER A 205 25.64 23.51 12.97
C SER A 205 25.08 22.17 13.47
N VAL A 206 25.51 21.05 12.88
CA VAL A 206 25.10 19.68 13.26
C VAL A 206 25.83 19.15 14.50
N ARG A 207 26.84 19.86 15.01
CA ARG A 207 27.55 19.58 16.27
C ARG A 207 27.20 20.56 17.40
N SER A 208 26.38 21.57 17.15
CA SER A 208 26.02 22.62 18.12
C SER A 208 25.21 22.08 19.31
N LEU A 209 25.15 22.86 20.40
CA LEU A 209 24.28 22.58 21.56
C LEU A 209 22.81 22.49 21.16
N ARG A 210 22.37 23.31 20.21
CA ARG A 210 21.02 23.25 19.63
C ARG A 210 20.75 21.88 19.00
N ALA A 211 21.70 21.33 18.25
CA ALA A 211 21.56 19.99 17.64
C ALA A 211 21.52 18.88 18.70
N VAL A 212 22.19 19.06 19.85
CA VAL A 212 22.10 18.13 20.98
C VAL A 212 20.70 18.16 21.59
N LEU A 213 20.15 19.35 21.85
CA LEU A 213 18.80 19.54 22.40
C LEU A 213 17.71 18.97 21.47
N THR A 214 17.89 19.09 20.15
CA THR A 214 16.94 18.56 19.15
C THR A 214 17.20 17.10 18.73
N ARG A 215 18.07 16.37 19.44
CA ARG A 215 18.45 14.97 19.16
C ARG A 215 19.04 14.69 17.75
N SER A 216 19.43 15.74 17.04
CA SER A 216 19.97 15.72 15.66
C SER A 216 21.49 15.83 15.60
N SER A 217 22.16 15.86 16.76
CA SER A 217 23.62 15.99 16.82
C SER A 217 24.34 14.81 16.19
N LEU A 218 25.23 15.09 15.23
CA LEU A 218 26.14 14.11 14.62
C LEU A 218 27.55 14.17 15.25
N LYS A 219 27.65 14.45 16.55
CA LYS A 219 28.93 14.36 17.26
C LYS A 219 29.44 12.91 17.27
N THR A 220 30.74 12.74 17.11
CA THR A 220 31.41 11.45 17.21
C THR A 220 31.07 10.75 18.54
N GLY A 221 30.87 9.44 18.48
CA GLY A 221 30.51 8.60 19.64
C GLY A 221 29.01 8.52 19.93
N ARG A 222 28.17 9.38 19.33
CA ARG A 222 26.71 9.25 19.43
C ARG A 222 26.23 7.99 18.68
N PRO A 223 25.15 7.31 19.12
CA PRO A 223 24.60 6.16 18.38
C PRO A 223 24.29 6.46 16.91
N TYR A 224 24.59 5.56 15.99
CA TYR A 224 24.18 5.69 14.60
C TYR A 224 22.69 5.39 14.46
N SER A 225 21.86 6.29 13.91
CA SER A 225 20.44 6.00 13.64
C SER A 225 19.86 6.80 12.47
N PRO A 226 18.94 6.21 11.67
CA PRO A 226 18.25 6.90 10.58
C PRO A 226 17.51 8.14 11.05
N ALA A 227 16.81 8.05 12.18
CA ALA A 227 16.06 9.18 12.74
C ALA A 227 16.97 10.38 13.06
N ARG A 228 18.18 10.12 13.59
CA ARG A 228 19.17 11.17 13.89
C ARG A 228 19.74 11.77 12.61
N ILE A 229 20.07 10.94 11.62
CA ILE A 229 20.57 11.39 10.33
C ILE A 229 19.51 12.26 9.63
N LYS A 230 18.25 11.81 9.58
CA LYS A 230 17.11 12.58 9.05
C LYS A 230 16.91 13.90 9.80
N ALA A 231 17.03 13.89 11.13
CA ALA A 231 16.92 15.12 11.91
C ALA A 231 18.09 16.09 11.64
N ALA A 232 19.30 15.56 11.43
CA ALA A 232 20.49 16.35 11.09
C ALA A 232 20.39 16.96 9.67
N THR A 233 20.01 16.18 8.66
CA THR A 233 19.79 16.71 7.31
C THR A 233 18.65 17.72 7.28
N GLY A 234 17.59 17.50 8.06
CA GLY A 234 16.52 18.47 8.26
C GLY A 234 16.98 19.75 8.96
N LEU A 235 17.98 19.70 9.84
CA LEU A 235 18.62 20.91 10.40
C LEU A 235 19.46 21.63 9.35
N LEU A 236 20.25 20.91 8.55
CA LEU A 236 21.05 21.49 7.47
C LEU A 236 20.17 22.20 6.45
N LYS A 237 19.10 21.55 5.97
CA LYS A 237 18.12 22.16 5.07
C LYS A 237 17.51 23.44 5.67
N ARG A 238 17.14 23.42 6.96
CA ARG A 238 16.59 24.59 7.66
C ARG A 238 17.61 25.72 7.81
N HIS A 239 18.88 25.39 8.05
CA HIS A 239 19.95 26.36 8.15
C HIS A 239 20.17 27.05 6.80
N LEU A 240 20.35 26.29 5.73
CA LEU A 240 20.47 26.79 4.36
C LEU A 240 19.25 27.61 3.94
N ALA A 241 18.04 27.17 4.30
CA ALA A 241 16.83 27.93 4.02
C ALA A 241 16.75 29.27 4.77
N ASN A 242 17.33 29.37 5.97
CA ASN A 242 17.43 30.63 6.71
C ASN A 242 18.47 31.57 6.07
N GLU A 243 19.48 31.03 5.40
CA GLU A 243 20.43 31.78 4.55
C GLU A 243 19.89 32.07 3.15
N HIS A 244 18.58 31.89 2.95
CA HIS A 244 17.89 32.09 1.67
C HIS A 244 18.29 31.11 0.56
N ARG A 245 18.96 30.01 0.86
CA ARG A 245 19.32 28.96 -0.10
C ARG A 245 18.25 27.87 -0.14
N LEU A 246 17.10 28.18 -0.75
CA LEU A 246 15.92 27.31 -0.75
C LEU A 246 16.02 26.12 -1.71
N ALA A 247 16.86 26.22 -2.75
CA ALA A 247 17.10 25.16 -3.72
C ALA A 247 18.23 24.19 -3.30
N SER A 248 18.50 24.06 -2.00
CA SER A 248 19.61 23.25 -1.51
C SER A 248 19.34 21.74 -1.58
N GLN A 249 20.33 20.98 -2.03
CA GLN A 249 20.28 19.51 -2.01
C GLN A 249 21.18 18.98 -0.91
N VAL A 250 20.61 18.15 -0.02
CA VAL A 250 21.33 17.50 1.07
C VAL A 250 21.16 16.00 0.92
N LYS A 251 22.22 15.31 0.48
CA LYS A 251 22.24 13.86 0.26
C LYS A 251 23.28 13.22 1.19
N VAL A 252 22.90 12.14 1.86
CA VAL A 252 23.82 11.37 2.70
C VAL A 252 24.36 10.23 1.84
N LEU A 253 25.68 10.14 1.72
CA LEU A 253 26.33 9.04 1.01
C LEU A 253 26.35 7.78 1.91
N PRO A 254 26.50 6.58 1.33
CA PRO A 254 26.66 5.36 2.11
C PRO A 254 27.78 5.49 3.16
N PRO A 255 27.52 5.10 4.42
CA PRO A 255 28.50 5.26 5.50
C PRO A 255 29.71 4.34 5.30
N GLN A 256 30.89 4.79 5.74
CA GLN A 256 32.08 3.94 5.80
C GLN A 256 32.20 3.34 7.20
N TYR A 257 31.99 2.03 7.31
CA TYR A 257 32.00 1.33 8.59
C TYR A 257 33.40 0.79 8.95
N HIS A 258 33.83 1.04 10.18
CA HIS A 258 35.10 0.60 10.75
C HIS A 258 34.84 -0.47 11.84
N PRO A 259 35.09 -1.77 11.55
CA PRO A 259 34.81 -2.87 12.46
C PRO A 259 35.55 -2.78 13.80
N GLU A 260 36.80 -2.31 13.79
CA GLU A 260 37.70 -2.26 14.95
C GLU A 260 37.15 -1.36 16.06
N THR A 261 36.57 -0.22 15.67
CA THR A 261 36.06 0.79 16.62
C THR A 261 34.55 0.74 16.77
N ASN A 262 33.85 -0.08 15.96
CA ASN A 262 32.40 -0.10 15.81
C ASN A 262 31.83 1.30 15.52
N ARG A 263 32.49 2.03 14.61
CA ARG A 263 32.10 3.38 14.19
C ARG A 263 31.80 3.43 12.71
N ALA A 264 30.85 4.28 12.34
CA ALA A 264 30.48 4.53 10.95
C ALA A 264 30.69 6.00 10.63
N ASP A 265 31.56 6.27 9.67
CA ASP A 265 31.83 7.61 9.17
C ASP A 265 30.74 8.02 8.19
N LEU A 266 30.31 9.28 8.31
CA LEU A 266 29.20 9.84 7.56
C LEU A 266 29.71 10.94 6.64
N THR A 267 29.42 10.80 5.35
CA THR A 267 29.66 11.86 4.37
C THR A 267 28.33 12.42 3.90
N ILE A 268 28.12 13.72 4.13
CA ILE A 268 26.92 14.43 3.68
C ILE A 268 27.35 15.34 2.53
N ASN A 269 26.83 15.05 1.34
CA ASN A 269 26.96 15.92 0.20
C ASN A 269 25.90 17.03 0.28
N VAL A 270 26.35 18.26 0.47
CA VAL A 270 25.51 19.45 0.53
C VAL A 270 25.84 20.33 -0.67
N GLN A 271 24.85 20.50 -1.53
CA GLN A 271 24.87 21.47 -2.61
C GLN A 271 24.00 22.65 -2.17
N PRO A 272 24.59 23.80 -1.80
CA PRO A 272 23.83 24.92 -1.24
C PRO A 272 22.81 25.48 -2.23
N GLY A 273 23.13 25.46 -3.53
CA GLY A 273 22.31 26.08 -4.56
C GLY A 273 22.38 27.62 -4.51
N PRO A 274 21.73 28.29 -5.48
CA PRO A 274 21.73 29.75 -5.56
C PRO A 274 20.96 30.40 -4.41
N ILE A 275 21.29 31.65 -4.12
CA ILE A 275 20.55 32.46 -3.13
C ILE A 275 19.20 32.84 -3.73
N VAL A 276 18.12 32.58 -3.00
CA VAL A 276 16.74 32.79 -3.44
C VAL A 276 16.17 34.01 -2.73
N LEU A 277 16.10 35.12 -3.46
CA LEU A 277 15.50 36.35 -2.98
C LEU A 277 14.01 36.33 -3.29
N LEU A 278 13.23 35.86 -2.32
CA LEU A 278 11.78 35.88 -2.39
C LEU A 278 11.24 37.23 -1.89
N ARG A 279 10.60 37.98 -2.78
CA ARG A 279 9.89 39.22 -2.45
C ARG A 279 8.40 39.05 -2.65
N MET A 280 7.62 39.55 -1.70
CA MET A 280 6.16 39.60 -1.79
C MET A 280 5.73 41.04 -1.62
N ASN A 281 5.24 41.65 -2.70
CA ASN A 281 4.85 43.05 -2.74
C ASN A 281 3.32 43.17 -2.76
N GLY A 282 2.79 44.32 -2.33
CA GLY A 282 1.37 44.66 -2.41
C GLY A 282 0.46 44.04 -1.34
N ALA A 283 0.81 42.91 -0.71
CA ALA A 283 -0.05 42.26 0.29
C ALA A 283 0.68 41.55 1.44
N ARG A 284 0.16 41.71 2.67
CA ARG A 284 0.60 40.95 3.85
C ARG A 284 -0.27 39.71 4.05
N LEU A 285 0.34 38.56 4.32
CA LEU A 285 -0.37 37.29 4.58
C LEU A 285 -1.03 37.24 5.97
N SER A 286 -0.52 38.03 6.91
CA SER A 286 -1.07 38.18 8.26
C SER A 286 -0.71 39.55 8.83
N ILE A 287 -1.54 40.04 9.78
CA ILE A 287 -1.25 41.23 10.58
C ILE A 287 -0.07 40.96 11.51
N ILE A 288 0.06 39.72 11.98
CA ILE A 288 1.11 39.27 12.90
C ILE A 288 2.33 38.79 12.08
N PRO A 289 3.53 39.41 12.23
CA PRO A 289 4.70 39.13 11.41
C PRO A 289 5.15 37.66 11.43
N PHE A 290 5.21 37.02 12.60
CA PHE A 290 5.66 35.63 12.72
C PHE A 290 4.68 34.65 12.05
N VAL A 291 3.38 34.96 12.04
CA VAL A 291 2.35 34.16 11.35
C VAL A 291 2.48 34.33 9.84
N SER A 292 2.83 35.53 9.38
CA SER A 292 3.07 35.80 7.95
C SER A 292 4.18 34.90 7.40
N GLY A 293 5.31 34.80 8.11
CA GLY A 293 6.43 33.94 7.69
C GLY A 293 6.07 32.45 7.67
N ARG A 294 5.29 31.94 8.63
CA ARG A 294 4.81 30.54 8.60
C ARG A 294 3.85 30.29 7.45
N ARG A 295 2.94 31.22 7.18
CA ARG A 295 2.00 31.13 6.06
C ARG A 295 2.72 31.18 4.71
N GLN A 296 3.71 32.04 4.56
CA GLN A 296 4.54 32.10 3.36
C GLN A 296 5.22 30.75 3.09
N LYS A 297 5.84 30.15 4.11
CA LYS A 297 6.47 28.82 3.98
C LYS A 297 5.47 27.72 3.58
N LYS A 298 4.22 27.83 4.03
CA LYS A 298 3.15 26.87 3.69
C LYS A 298 2.58 27.10 2.28
N LEU A 299 2.49 28.34 1.82
CA LEU A 299 1.85 28.70 0.55
C LEU A 299 2.81 28.60 -0.64
N ILE A 300 4.12 28.70 -0.40
CA ILE A 300 5.15 28.68 -1.43
C ILE A 300 5.88 27.32 -1.38
N PRO A 301 5.59 26.39 -2.30
CA PRO A 301 6.10 25.00 -2.27
C PRO A 301 7.63 24.86 -2.28
N ILE A 302 8.32 25.87 -2.80
CA ILE A 302 9.79 25.94 -2.88
C ILE A 302 10.48 25.77 -1.51
N TYR A 303 9.81 26.11 -0.40
CA TYR A 303 10.37 25.91 0.94
C TYR A 303 10.45 24.44 1.38
N GLU A 304 9.70 23.54 0.72
CA GLU A 304 9.58 22.13 1.11
C GLU A 304 10.32 21.19 0.13
N GLU A 305 10.21 21.44 -1.17
CA GLU A 305 10.71 20.55 -2.22
C GLU A 305 12.23 20.62 -2.46
N GLY A 306 12.89 21.72 -2.07
CA GLY A 306 14.33 21.87 -2.25
C GLY A 306 14.78 22.03 -3.72
N THR A 307 13.83 22.27 -4.61
CA THR A 307 14.02 22.62 -6.03
C THR A 307 13.24 23.88 -6.37
N ILE A 308 13.62 24.51 -7.48
CA ILE A 308 12.93 25.70 -7.99
C ILE A 308 12.81 25.55 -9.50
N ASP A 309 11.59 25.26 -9.92
CA ASP A 309 11.15 25.19 -11.30
C ASP A 309 9.92 26.10 -11.49
N ARG A 310 9.50 26.26 -12.74
CA ARG A 310 8.36 27.12 -13.08
C ARG A 310 7.04 26.56 -12.53
N ASP A 311 6.92 25.25 -12.38
CA ASP A 311 5.70 24.61 -11.92
C ASP A 311 5.44 24.91 -10.44
N LEU A 312 6.48 24.84 -9.61
CA LEU A 312 6.42 25.23 -8.20
C LEU A 312 6.16 26.74 -8.01
N VAL A 313 6.67 27.58 -8.91
CA VAL A 313 6.37 29.03 -8.92
C VAL A 313 4.89 29.27 -9.26
N ASN A 314 4.38 28.62 -10.30
CA ASN A 314 2.99 28.72 -10.72
C ASN A 314 2.03 28.13 -9.67
N GLU A 315 2.44 27.07 -8.98
CA GLU A 315 1.70 26.54 -7.83
C GLU A 315 1.67 27.54 -6.68
N GLY A 316 2.82 28.15 -6.33
CA GLY A 316 2.87 29.24 -5.34
C GLY A 316 1.94 30.41 -5.70
N GLN A 317 1.94 30.83 -6.97
CA GLN A 317 1.03 31.87 -7.48
C GLN A 317 -0.44 31.47 -7.27
N ARG A 318 -0.83 30.26 -7.68
CA ARG A 318 -2.20 29.74 -7.50
C ARG A 318 -2.59 29.64 -6.02
N ASN A 319 -1.68 29.19 -5.16
CA ASN A 319 -1.90 29.11 -3.72
C ASN A 319 -2.12 30.50 -3.09
N LEU A 320 -1.36 31.51 -3.53
CA LEU A 320 -1.53 32.89 -3.08
C LEU A 320 -2.87 33.47 -3.55
N ILE A 321 -3.22 33.29 -4.83
CA ILE A 321 -4.52 33.71 -5.39
C ILE A 321 -5.65 33.09 -4.55
N ASN A 322 -5.66 31.77 -4.40
CA ASN A 322 -6.68 31.05 -3.63
C ASN A 322 -6.76 31.55 -2.18
N PHE A 323 -5.61 31.78 -1.53
CA PHE A 323 -5.57 32.26 -0.15
C PHE A 323 -6.17 33.66 0.03
N PHE A 324 -5.94 34.58 -0.91
CA PHE A 324 -6.50 35.93 -0.85
C PHE A 324 -7.97 35.95 -1.27
N GLN A 325 -8.36 35.16 -2.27
CA GLN A 325 -9.76 34.97 -2.65
C GLN A 325 -10.57 34.45 -1.46
N GLU A 326 -10.09 33.42 -0.75
CA GLU A 326 -10.78 32.89 0.45
C GLU A 326 -10.94 33.92 1.58
N LYS A 327 -10.19 35.03 1.54
CA LYS A 327 -10.29 36.15 2.49
C LYS A 327 -11.19 37.30 2.03
N GLY A 328 -11.82 37.16 0.87
CA GLY A 328 -12.68 38.17 0.25
C GLY A 328 -11.97 39.09 -0.75
N TYR A 329 -10.76 38.76 -1.22
CA TYR A 329 -10.07 39.53 -2.26
C TYR A 329 -10.19 38.79 -3.59
N PHE A 330 -11.34 38.92 -4.27
CA PHE A 330 -11.69 38.08 -5.42
C PHE A 330 -10.91 38.46 -6.69
N ASP A 331 -10.72 39.77 -6.91
CA ASP A 331 -9.95 40.33 -8.04
C ASP A 331 -8.44 40.29 -7.82
N VAL A 332 -7.96 39.44 -6.90
CA VAL A 332 -6.54 39.35 -6.60
C VAL A 332 -5.78 38.89 -7.83
N GLN A 333 -4.83 39.72 -8.26
CA GLN A 333 -3.87 39.36 -9.30
C GLN A 333 -2.52 39.13 -8.65
N VAL A 334 -1.88 38.03 -9.01
CA VAL A 334 -0.52 37.71 -8.58
C VAL A 334 0.33 37.59 -9.82
N LYS A 335 1.17 38.59 -10.06
CA LYS A 335 2.19 38.55 -11.11
C LYS A 335 3.46 37.94 -10.54
N THR A 336 4.07 37.04 -11.30
CA THR A 336 5.32 36.38 -10.91
C THR A 336 6.44 36.83 -11.81
N GLU A 337 7.48 37.41 -11.22
CA GLU A 337 8.74 37.65 -11.91
C GLU A 337 9.78 36.64 -11.42
N PHE A 338 10.23 35.78 -12.32
CA PHE A 338 11.23 34.76 -12.04
C PHE A 338 12.48 35.02 -12.87
N GLN A 339 13.56 35.42 -12.21
CA GLN A 339 14.86 35.65 -12.83
C GLN A 339 15.88 34.69 -12.24
N ARG A 340 16.41 33.78 -13.07
CA ARG A 340 17.49 32.87 -12.68
C ARG A 340 18.82 33.40 -13.20
N GLN A 341 19.72 33.71 -12.29
CA GLN A 341 21.14 33.96 -12.53
C GLN A 341 21.94 32.76 -11.97
N PRO A 342 23.22 32.59 -12.36
CA PRO A 342 24.04 31.46 -11.89
C PRO A 342 24.10 31.34 -10.35
N ASP A 343 24.24 32.47 -9.64
CA ASP A 343 24.44 32.48 -8.19
C ASP A 343 23.21 32.95 -7.38
N LYS A 344 22.19 33.50 -8.07
CA LYS A 344 21.01 34.12 -7.46
C LYS A 344 19.75 33.83 -8.26
N ILE A 345 18.67 33.50 -7.55
CA ILE A 345 17.32 33.43 -8.10
C ILE A 345 16.50 34.52 -7.44
N SER A 346 15.99 35.46 -8.23
CA SER A 346 15.05 36.46 -7.75
C SER A 346 13.65 36.02 -8.13
N LEU A 347 12.78 35.86 -7.12
CA LEU A 347 11.39 35.50 -7.29
C LEU A 347 10.54 36.56 -6.61
N THR A 348 9.83 37.35 -7.41
CA THR A 348 8.93 38.39 -6.91
C THR A 348 7.49 37.97 -7.19
N TYR A 349 6.68 37.90 -6.13
CA TYR A 349 5.23 37.84 -6.24
C TYR A 349 4.69 39.26 -6.01
N GLU A 350 4.19 39.90 -7.06
CA GLU A 350 3.49 41.17 -6.97
C GLU A 350 2.00 40.90 -6.81
N ILE A 351 1.47 41.19 -5.63
CA ILE A 351 0.09 40.87 -5.25
C ILE A 351 -0.74 42.15 -5.24
N GLU A 352 -1.55 42.29 -6.27
CA GLU A 352 -2.58 43.32 -6.37
C GLU A 352 -3.85 42.74 -5.76
N LYS A 353 -4.12 43.05 -4.48
CA LYS A 353 -5.28 42.48 -3.75
C LYS A 353 -6.63 42.81 -4.36
N GLY A 354 -6.74 43.91 -5.11
CA GLY A 354 -8.04 44.43 -5.53
C GLY A 354 -8.89 44.88 -4.33
N LYS A 355 -10.18 45.10 -4.60
CA LYS A 355 -11.15 45.47 -3.57
C LYS A 355 -11.53 44.24 -2.75
N LYS A 356 -11.95 44.50 -1.51
CA LYS A 356 -12.40 43.44 -0.62
C LYS A 356 -13.91 43.34 -0.68
N HIS A 357 -14.36 42.16 -1.05
CA HIS A 357 -15.76 41.82 -1.25
C HIS A 357 -16.28 40.90 -0.13
N LYS A 358 -17.61 40.72 -0.09
CA LYS A 358 -18.29 39.69 0.69
C LYS A 358 -19.21 38.89 -0.23
N VAL A 359 -19.42 37.61 0.08
CA VAL A 359 -20.40 36.78 -0.63
C VAL A 359 -21.77 37.10 -0.06
N GLU A 360 -22.56 37.90 -0.78
CA GLU A 360 -23.88 38.36 -0.31
C GLU A 360 -24.90 37.25 -0.46
N ASP A 361 -25.04 36.69 -1.66
CA ASP A 361 -25.88 35.53 -1.93
C ASP A 361 -25.14 34.39 -2.63
N VAL A 362 -25.61 33.17 -2.38
CA VAL A 362 -25.26 31.98 -3.15
C VAL A 362 -26.56 31.30 -3.51
N SER A 363 -26.97 31.38 -4.77
CA SER A 363 -28.25 30.86 -5.25
C SER A 363 -28.07 29.80 -6.33
N PHE A 364 -29.10 28.98 -6.48
CA PHE A 364 -29.18 27.95 -7.49
C PHE A 364 -30.36 28.29 -8.40
N ARG A 365 -30.16 28.16 -9.71
CA ARG A 365 -31.21 28.41 -10.71
C ARG A 365 -31.31 27.24 -11.66
N GLY A 366 -32.53 26.90 -12.03
CA GLY A 366 -32.80 25.75 -12.92
C GLY A 366 -32.91 24.41 -12.19
N ASN A 367 -32.63 24.36 -10.88
CA ASN A 367 -32.93 23.21 -10.04
C ASN A 367 -34.45 23.12 -9.78
N ARG A 368 -35.07 22.03 -10.22
CA ARG A 368 -36.50 21.74 -10.03
C ARG A 368 -36.70 20.55 -9.11
N ASN A 369 -35.81 19.57 -9.19
CA ASN A 369 -35.96 18.30 -8.49
C ASN A 369 -35.13 18.22 -7.20
N LEU A 370 -34.13 19.10 -7.04
CA LEU A 370 -33.33 19.22 -5.82
C LEU A 370 -33.50 20.61 -5.19
N SER A 371 -33.77 20.64 -3.88
CA SER A 371 -33.87 21.89 -3.11
C SER A 371 -32.52 22.57 -2.96
N ASP A 372 -32.51 23.90 -2.91
CA ASP A 372 -31.33 24.73 -2.65
C ASP A 372 -30.55 24.28 -1.40
N ASP A 373 -31.23 23.96 -0.31
CA ASP A 373 -30.58 23.52 0.95
C ASP A 373 -29.78 22.23 0.77
N LYS A 374 -30.30 21.30 -0.04
CA LYS A 374 -29.61 20.06 -0.39
C LYS A 374 -28.32 20.37 -1.14
N LEU A 375 -28.38 21.21 -2.17
CA LEU A 375 -27.21 21.61 -2.95
C LEU A 375 -26.20 22.41 -2.11
N ARG A 376 -26.70 23.33 -1.28
CA ARG A 376 -25.91 24.15 -0.36
C ARG A 376 -25.10 23.32 0.63
N SER A 377 -25.65 22.21 1.11
CA SER A 377 -24.94 21.30 2.04
C SER A 377 -23.75 20.57 1.43
N HIS A 378 -23.66 20.53 0.10
CA HIS A 378 -22.61 19.82 -0.65
C HIS A 378 -21.52 20.74 -1.20
N ILE A 379 -21.64 22.06 -1.05
CA ILE A 379 -20.65 23.03 -1.53
C ILE A 379 -19.87 23.68 -0.39
N GLU A 380 -18.64 24.11 -0.68
CA GLU A 380 -17.77 24.78 0.31
C GLU A 380 -17.82 26.31 0.23
N ILE A 381 -18.43 26.85 -0.84
CA ILE A 381 -18.70 28.28 -0.94
C ILE A 381 -19.77 28.62 0.09
N ALA A 382 -19.49 29.63 0.90
CA ALA A 382 -20.36 30.02 2.01
C ALA A 382 -20.74 31.49 1.87
N GLN A 383 -22.02 31.76 2.10
CA GLN A 383 -22.56 33.10 2.26
C GLN A 383 -21.95 33.78 3.50
N HIS A 384 -21.92 35.10 3.50
CA HIS A 384 -21.54 35.87 4.67
C HIS A 384 -22.49 35.62 5.86
N HIS A 385 -21.95 35.73 7.07
CA HIS A 385 -22.68 35.68 8.34
C HIS A 385 -21.94 36.52 9.38
N PHE A 386 -22.45 36.60 10.61
CA PHE A 386 -21.94 37.54 11.62
C PHE A 386 -20.43 37.44 11.94
N LEU A 387 -19.79 36.27 11.74
CA LEU A 387 -18.35 36.04 11.98
C LEU A 387 -17.50 35.90 10.71
N SER A 388 -18.10 35.85 9.52
CA SER A 388 -17.39 35.61 8.27
C SER A 388 -18.00 36.38 7.12
N ARG A 389 -17.16 36.92 6.23
CA ARG A 389 -17.61 37.63 5.02
C ARG A 389 -17.99 36.68 3.87
N GLY A 390 -18.15 35.40 4.17
CA GLY A 390 -18.31 34.35 3.17
C GLY A 390 -16.95 33.80 2.71
N ARG A 391 -17.00 32.66 2.02
CA ARG A 391 -15.82 31.96 1.46
C ARG A 391 -16.03 31.77 -0.02
N PHE A 392 -15.09 32.27 -0.83
CA PHE A 392 -15.10 32.08 -2.28
C PHE A 392 -13.67 32.03 -2.82
N SER A 393 -13.43 31.21 -3.83
CA SER A 393 -12.25 31.21 -4.69
C SER A 393 -12.56 30.48 -5.97
N GLN A 394 -11.79 30.69 -7.04
CA GLN A 394 -12.01 29.96 -8.30
C GLN A 394 -11.92 28.45 -8.10
N LYS A 395 -11.03 28.00 -7.22
CA LYS A 395 -10.89 26.59 -6.84
C LYS A 395 -12.14 26.06 -6.13
N LEU A 396 -12.68 26.82 -5.17
CA LEU A 396 -13.92 26.44 -4.47
C LEU A 396 -15.12 26.47 -5.42
N LEU A 397 -15.15 27.39 -6.38
CA LEU A 397 -16.20 27.48 -7.41
C LEU A 397 -16.20 26.23 -8.29
N GLN A 398 -15.05 25.86 -8.84
CA GLN A 398 -14.95 24.63 -9.66
C GLN A 398 -15.24 23.38 -8.84
N LYS A 399 -14.78 23.31 -7.60
CA LYS A 399 -15.11 22.20 -6.69
C LYS A 399 -16.62 22.13 -6.45
N SER A 400 -17.27 23.26 -6.19
CA SER A 400 -18.72 23.34 -5.96
C SER A 400 -19.50 22.92 -7.20
N VAL A 401 -19.08 23.32 -8.42
CA VAL A 401 -19.65 22.85 -9.69
C VAL A 401 -19.58 21.32 -9.77
N ASN A 402 -18.40 20.74 -9.53
CA ASN A 402 -18.21 19.29 -9.58
C ASN A 402 -19.04 18.55 -8.51
N ASP A 403 -19.11 19.10 -7.29
CA ASP A 403 -19.86 18.53 -6.17
C ASP A 403 -21.36 18.55 -6.48
N ILE A 404 -21.90 19.64 -7.04
CA ILE A 404 -23.30 19.74 -7.49
C ILE A 404 -23.56 18.74 -8.62
N GLU A 405 -22.73 18.69 -9.66
CA GLU A 405 -22.87 17.72 -10.76
C GLU A 405 -22.85 16.28 -10.24
N ALA A 406 -22.02 15.96 -9.26
CA ALA A 406 -21.96 14.63 -8.66
C ALA A 406 -23.27 14.28 -7.93
N VAL A 407 -23.89 15.21 -7.21
CA VAL A 407 -25.20 15.00 -6.56
C VAL A 407 -26.30 14.75 -7.60
N TYR A 408 -26.30 15.50 -8.71
CA TYR A 408 -27.27 15.30 -9.79
C TYR A 408 -27.06 13.98 -10.53
N ARG A 409 -25.81 13.60 -10.84
CA ARG A 409 -25.50 12.29 -11.45
C ARG A 409 -25.89 11.12 -10.55
N ASP A 410 -25.79 11.29 -9.23
CA ASP A 410 -26.26 10.30 -8.25
C ASP A 410 -27.79 10.21 -8.14
N THR A 411 -28.53 11.14 -8.76
CA THR A 411 -29.99 11.19 -8.79
C THR A 411 -30.57 11.01 -10.19
N GLY A 412 -29.78 10.45 -11.12
CA GLY A 412 -30.22 10.06 -12.46
C GLY A 412 -29.95 11.08 -13.56
N TYR A 413 -29.46 12.28 -13.23
CA TYR A 413 -29.20 13.33 -14.21
C TYR A 413 -27.78 13.20 -14.80
N GLU A 414 -27.60 12.25 -15.72
CA GLU A 414 -26.30 11.97 -16.32
C GLU A 414 -25.76 13.15 -17.16
N GLN A 415 -26.67 13.89 -17.80
CA GLN A 415 -26.36 15.00 -18.71
C GLN A 415 -26.36 16.38 -18.01
N VAL A 416 -26.39 16.40 -16.67
CA VAL A 416 -26.37 17.64 -15.91
C VAL A 416 -25.18 18.52 -16.31
N LYS A 417 -25.44 19.81 -16.49
CA LYS A 417 -24.42 20.82 -16.73
C LYS A 417 -24.64 21.98 -15.78
N VAL A 418 -23.63 22.26 -14.96
CA VAL A 418 -23.67 23.38 -14.01
C VAL A 418 -22.75 24.49 -14.52
N THR A 419 -23.32 25.65 -14.81
CA THR A 419 -22.57 26.84 -15.24
C THR A 419 -22.59 27.85 -14.11
N PRO A 420 -21.45 28.13 -13.46
CA PRO A 420 -21.39 29.17 -12.45
C PRO A 420 -21.42 30.55 -13.12
N GLU A 421 -22.28 31.43 -12.59
CA GLU A 421 -22.35 32.85 -12.93
C GLU A 421 -22.03 33.64 -11.66
N VAL A 422 -21.01 34.49 -11.73
CA VAL A 422 -20.60 35.35 -10.61
C VAL A 422 -20.87 36.77 -11.04
N VAL A 423 -21.79 37.42 -10.34
CA VAL A 423 -22.12 38.84 -10.57
C VAL A 423 -21.46 39.66 -9.47
N ASP A 424 -20.65 40.62 -9.88
CA ASP A 424 -19.95 41.52 -8.97
C ASP A 424 -20.75 42.82 -8.83
N HIS A 425 -21.26 43.06 -7.62
CA HIS A 425 -21.97 44.24 -7.17
C HIS A 425 -21.16 44.91 -6.06
N GLU A 426 -19.95 45.41 -6.38
CA GLU A 426 -19.02 46.00 -5.42
C GLU A 426 -19.70 46.72 -4.23
N PRO A 427 -19.46 46.33 -2.95
CA PRO A 427 -18.49 45.35 -2.45
C PRO A 427 -19.05 43.93 -2.24
N GLU A 428 -20.13 43.57 -2.93
CA GLU A 428 -20.88 42.34 -2.78
C GLU A 428 -20.70 41.48 -4.04
N ILE A 429 -20.59 40.16 -3.88
CA ILE A 429 -20.71 39.24 -5.01
C ILE A 429 -21.87 38.29 -4.77
N ASP A 430 -22.56 38.00 -5.87
CA ASP A 430 -23.59 36.99 -5.91
C ASP A 430 -23.11 35.83 -6.79
N VAL A 431 -23.15 34.63 -6.23
CA VAL A 431 -22.75 33.41 -6.94
C VAL A 431 -24.03 32.66 -7.29
N THR A 432 -24.38 32.64 -8.57
CA THR A 432 -25.52 31.89 -9.08
C THR A 432 -25.03 30.65 -9.82
N PHE A 433 -25.43 29.46 -9.39
CA PHE A 433 -25.20 28.24 -10.15
C PHE A 433 -26.38 28.00 -11.09
N GLN A 434 -26.16 28.22 -12.40
CA GLN A 434 -27.13 27.91 -13.45
C GLN A 434 -27.05 26.42 -13.78
N ILE A 435 -28.08 25.68 -13.40
CA ILE A 435 -28.14 24.22 -13.52
C ILE A 435 -29.07 23.89 -14.69
N ASN A 436 -28.52 23.24 -15.70
CA ASN A 436 -29.32 22.50 -16.66
C ASN A 436 -29.30 21.03 -16.22
N GLU A 437 -30.38 20.59 -15.59
CA GLU A 437 -30.50 19.22 -15.06
C GLU A 437 -30.43 18.19 -16.18
N GLY A 438 -31.01 18.51 -17.35
CA GLY A 438 -31.23 17.55 -18.42
C GLY A 438 -32.31 16.52 -18.06
N PRO A 439 -32.55 15.54 -18.95
CA PRO A 439 -33.49 14.46 -18.68
C PRO A 439 -32.98 13.52 -17.58
N GLN A 440 -33.90 13.08 -16.71
CA GLN A 440 -33.59 12.14 -15.64
C GLN A 440 -33.61 10.71 -16.18
N THR A 441 -32.49 10.00 -16.04
CA THR A 441 -32.41 8.57 -16.33
C THR A 441 -33.00 7.76 -15.18
N VAL A 442 -33.96 6.87 -15.48
CA VAL A 442 -34.67 6.01 -14.52
C VAL A 442 -34.35 4.55 -14.81
N VAL A 443 -34.26 3.75 -13.75
CA VAL A 443 -34.06 2.31 -13.86
C VAL A 443 -35.39 1.65 -14.18
N ASP A 444 -35.54 1.12 -15.39
CA ASP A 444 -36.74 0.40 -15.81
C ASP A 444 -36.75 -1.01 -15.22
N ALA A 445 -35.72 -1.80 -15.47
CA ALA A 445 -35.56 -3.12 -14.88
C ALA A 445 -34.16 -3.36 -14.31
N LEU A 446 -34.13 -4.11 -13.20
CA LEU A 446 -32.91 -4.65 -12.62
C LEU A 446 -32.90 -6.17 -12.82
N LYS A 447 -31.83 -6.68 -13.41
CA LYS A 447 -31.66 -8.11 -13.66
C LYS A 447 -30.32 -8.58 -13.12
N VAL A 448 -30.32 -9.72 -12.44
CA VAL A 448 -29.10 -10.45 -12.11
C VAL A 448 -29.11 -11.71 -12.96
N VAL A 449 -27.99 -11.99 -13.64
CA VAL A 449 -27.83 -13.16 -14.51
C VAL A 449 -26.56 -13.91 -14.12
N GLY A 450 -26.57 -15.23 -14.30
CA GLY A 450 -25.46 -16.10 -13.92
C GLY A 450 -25.44 -16.49 -12.43
N ASN A 451 -26.47 -16.16 -11.66
CA ASN A 451 -26.66 -16.61 -10.29
C ASN A 451 -27.43 -17.95 -10.25
N GLU A 452 -26.72 -19.06 -10.50
CA GLU A 452 -27.31 -20.39 -10.52
C GLU A 452 -27.28 -21.09 -9.15
N LYS A 453 -26.22 -20.84 -8.36
CA LYS A 453 -26.01 -21.50 -7.06
C LYS A 453 -26.59 -20.72 -5.90
N ILE A 454 -26.67 -19.39 -6.02
CA ILE A 454 -27.25 -18.53 -4.99
C ILE A 454 -28.52 -17.87 -5.52
N PRO A 455 -29.67 -18.09 -4.86
CA PRO A 455 -30.92 -17.46 -5.29
C PRO A 455 -30.88 -15.95 -5.02
N LEU A 456 -31.62 -15.19 -5.83
CA LEU A 456 -31.57 -13.73 -5.87
C LEU A 456 -31.88 -13.08 -4.51
N ASP A 457 -32.82 -13.66 -3.76
CA ASP A 457 -33.24 -13.20 -2.43
C ASP A 457 -32.09 -13.24 -1.41
N GLN A 458 -31.13 -14.16 -1.58
CA GLN A 458 -29.99 -14.33 -0.69
C GLN A 458 -28.76 -13.49 -1.06
N LEU A 459 -28.73 -12.91 -2.27
CA LEU A 459 -27.62 -12.05 -2.72
C LEU A 459 -27.62 -10.69 -2.04
N HIS A 460 -28.78 -10.27 -1.53
CA HIS A 460 -29.00 -8.93 -0.96
C HIS A 460 -29.74 -8.94 0.38
N ALA A 461 -29.89 -10.11 1.03
CA ALA A 461 -30.53 -10.17 2.34
C ALA A 461 -29.65 -9.54 3.43
N PRO A 462 -30.23 -8.81 4.40
CA PRO A 462 -31.65 -8.47 4.56
C PRO A 462 -32.07 -7.14 3.91
N GLU A 463 -31.13 -6.31 3.46
CA GLU A 463 -31.35 -4.89 3.12
C GLU A 463 -31.98 -4.67 1.73
N GLY A 464 -31.88 -5.66 0.84
CA GLY A 464 -32.33 -5.58 -0.55
C GLY A 464 -31.33 -4.86 -1.46
N PHE A 465 -31.70 -4.68 -2.73
CA PHE A 465 -30.93 -3.87 -3.67
C PHE A 465 -31.12 -2.38 -3.36
N SER A 466 -30.01 -1.64 -3.39
CA SER A 466 -29.96 -0.19 -3.23
C SER A 466 -30.58 0.49 -4.45
N LEU A 467 -30.38 -0.08 -5.64
CA LEU A 467 -31.01 0.34 -6.88
C LEU A 467 -32.35 -0.40 -7.07
N ARG A 468 -33.40 0.33 -7.47
CA ARG A 468 -34.75 -0.25 -7.64
C ARG A 468 -35.36 0.15 -8.97
N SER A 469 -36.20 -0.74 -9.51
CA SER A 469 -37.04 -0.42 -10.66
C SER A 469 -37.97 0.74 -10.33
N GLY A 470 -38.07 1.70 -11.25
CA GLY A 470 -38.81 2.95 -11.10
C GLY A 470 -38.04 4.05 -10.37
N GLU A 471 -36.87 3.78 -9.77
CA GLU A 471 -36.06 4.81 -9.10
C GLU A 471 -35.02 5.45 -10.04
N PRO A 472 -34.60 6.70 -9.76
CA PRO A 472 -33.54 7.34 -10.53
C PRO A 472 -32.22 6.57 -10.50
N PHE A 473 -31.51 6.58 -11.62
CA PHE A 473 -30.23 5.90 -11.72
C PHE A 473 -29.16 6.55 -10.83
N SER A 474 -28.42 5.73 -10.07
CA SER A 474 -27.28 6.17 -9.27
C SER A 474 -26.09 5.25 -9.58
N PRO A 475 -24.99 5.78 -10.14
CA PRO A 475 -23.76 5.01 -10.33
C PRO A 475 -23.19 4.48 -9.01
N ARG A 476 -23.37 5.23 -7.91
CA ARG A 476 -22.93 4.83 -6.57
C ARG A 476 -23.73 3.63 -6.08
N ARG A 477 -25.06 3.70 -6.10
CA ARG A 477 -25.93 2.57 -5.68
C ARG A 477 -25.70 1.33 -6.54
N MET A 478 -25.45 1.49 -7.85
CA MET A 478 -25.08 0.38 -8.73
C MET A 478 -23.75 -0.28 -8.32
N ALA A 479 -22.74 0.53 -7.95
CA ALA A 479 -21.46 0.04 -7.47
C ALA A 479 -21.58 -0.63 -6.09
N ASP A 480 -22.41 -0.08 -5.21
CA ASP A 480 -22.72 -0.65 -3.90
C ASP A 480 -23.41 -2.01 -4.07
N ASP A 481 -24.41 -2.11 -4.95
CA ASP A 481 -25.09 -3.37 -5.24
C ASP A 481 -24.15 -4.43 -5.81
N ARG A 482 -23.34 -4.06 -6.80
CA ARG A 482 -22.29 -4.94 -7.33
C ARG A 482 -21.37 -5.47 -6.22
N SER A 483 -20.97 -4.59 -5.30
CA SER A 483 -20.07 -4.94 -4.19
C SER A 483 -20.75 -5.85 -3.17
N HIS A 484 -22.04 -5.64 -2.89
CA HIS A 484 -22.84 -6.52 -2.03
C HIS A 484 -23.04 -7.90 -2.64
N ILE A 485 -23.38 -8.00 -3.94
CA ILE A 485 -23.47 -9.30 -4.64
C ILE A 485 -22.14 -10.03 -4.51
N LEU A 486 -21.03 -9.37 -4.85
CA LEU A 486 -19.70 -9.96 -4.78
C LEU A 486 -19.37 -10.44 -3.35
N ALA A 487 -19.61 -9.60 -2.34
CA ALA A 487 -19.41 -9.97 -0.94
C ALA A 487 -20.26 -11.20 -0.54
N ALA A 488 -21.51 -11.29 -0.99
CA ALA A 488 -22.38 -12.43 -0.72
C ALA A 488 -21.82 -13.75 -1.28
N TYR A 489 -21.17 -13.72 -2.45
CA TYR A 489 -20.46 -14.87 -3.03
C TYR A 489 -19.17 -15.21 -2.26
N LEU A 490 -18.33 -14.21 -2.01
CA LEU A 490 -17.07 -14.37 -1.29
C LEU A 490 -17.28 -14.93 0.13
N ASP A 491 -18.36 -14.52 0.81
CA ASP A 491 -18.72 -15.02 2.13
C ASP A 491 -19.27 -16.45 2.13
N ARG A 492 -19.70 -16.95 0.97
CA ARG A 492 -20.17 -18.32 0.77
C ARG A 492 -19.11 -19.22 0.14
N GLY A 493 -17.86 -18.77 0.05
CA GLY A 493 -16.73 -19.57 -0.42
C GLY A 493 -16.45 -19.49 -1.92
N TYR A 494 -17.13 -18.62 -2.67
CA TYR A 494 -16.86 -18.41 -4.09
C TYR A 494 -15.78 -17.33 -4.27
N LEU A 495 -14.54 -17.65 -3.88
CA LEU A 495 -13.44 -16.68 -3.79
C LEU A 495 -13.00 -16.09 -5.14
N ASN A 496 -13.30 -16.78 -6.24
CA ASN A 496 -13.03 -16.32 -7.60
C ASN A 496 -14.27 -15.76 -8.30
N ALA A 497 -15.36 -15.47 -7.59
CA ALA A 497 -16.55 -14.92 -8.21
C ALA A 497 -16.26 -13.55 -8.83
N GLU A 498 -16.80 -13.32 -10.03
CA GLU A 498 -16.75 -12.03 -10.71
C GLU A 498 -18.16 -11.48 -10.85
N VAL A 499 -18.33 -10.18 -10.57
CA VAL A 499 -19.59 -9.47 -10.81
C VAL A 499 -19.30 -8.27 -11.70
N ASN A 500 -19.98 -8.21 -12.84
CA ASN A 500 -19.90 -7.10 -13.78
C ASN A 500 -21.26 -6.44 -13.92
N ALA A 501 -21.32 -5.11 -13.86
CA ALA A 501 -22.54 -4.35 -14.07
C ALA A 501 -22.53 -3.76 -15.48
N SER A 502 -23.62 -3.93 -16.24
CA SER A 502 -23.82 -3.35 -17.55
C SER A 502 -25.11 -2.56 -17.63
N LEU A 503 -25.10 -1.51 -18.45
CA LEU A 503 -26.21 -0.60 -18.67
C LEU A 503 -26.72 -0.76 -20.10
N ASN A 504 -27.98 -1.18 -20.23
CA ASN A 504 -28.65 -1.30 -21.51
C ASN A 504 -29.73 -0.21 -21.62
N ARG A 505 -29.51 0.80 -22.45
CA ARG A 505 -30.52 1.84 -22.75
C ARG A 505 -31.58 1.27 -23.69
N HIS A 506 -32.84 1.61 -23.45
CA HIS A 506 -33.92 1.25 -24.37
C HIS A 506 -33.70 1.98 -25.71
N GLN A 507 -34.11 1.35 -26.81
CA GLN A 507 -34.01 1.95 -28.15
C GLN A 507 -35.06 3.05 -28.34
N ASP A 508 -36.23 2.89 -27.72
CA ASP A 508 -37.35 3.83 -27.83
C ASP A 508 -37.21 5.03 -26.87
N ASP A 509 -36.69 4.82 -25.65
CA ASP A 509 -36.43 5.87 -24.67
C ASP A 509 -35.02 5.72 -24.06
N PRO A 510 -34.03 6.53 -24.46
CA PRO A 510 -32.65 6.42 -23.97
C PRO A 510 -32.50 6.78 -22.48
N HIS A 511 -33.53 7.35 -21.84
CA HIS A 511 -33.56 7.68 -20.41
C HIS A 511 -34.16 6.57 -19.56
N GLN A 512 -34.65 5.49 -20.17
CA GLN A 512 -34.99 4.26 -19.49
C GLN A 512 -33.84 3.26 -19.66
N ILE A 513 -33.27 2.82 -18.54
CA ILE A 513 -32.16 1.88 -18.54
C ILE A 513 -32.52 0.58 -17.84
N ASN A 514 -32.01 -0.50 -18.41
CA ASN A 514 -31.97 -1.81 -17.79
C ASN A 514 -30.58 -2.05 -17.23
N VAL A 515 -30.49 -2.23 -15.91
CA VAL A 515 -29.25 -2.55 -15.21
C VAL A 515 -29.14 -4.06 -15.12
N THR A 516 -28.07 -4.62 -15.69
CA THR A 516 -27.82 -6.07 -15.64
C THR A 516 -26.53 -6.35 -14.86
N TYR A 517 -26.63 -7.11 -13.78
CA TYR A 517 -25.49 -7.65 -13.07
C TYR A 517 -25.19 -9.06 -13.59
N THR A 518 -24.10 -9.22 -14.33
CA THR A 518 -23.61 -10.51 -14.81
C THR A 518 -22.64 -11.08 -13.81
N VAL A 519 -23.03 -12.19 -13.19
CA VAL A 519 -22.22 -12.95 -12.23
C VAL A 519 -21.54 -14.11 -12.95
N LYS A 520 -20.25 -14.29 -12.70
CA LYS A 520 -19.54 -15.57 -12.91
C LYS A 520 -19.21 -16.13 -11.54
N GLU A 521 -19.93 -17.15 -11.11
CA GLU A 521 -19.80 -17.67 -9.73
C GLU A 521 -18.48 -18.41 -9.52
N ASN A 522 -18.02 -19.14 -10.56
CA ASN A 522 -16.90 -20.08 -10.48
C ASN A 522 -17.11 -21.14 -9.37
N GLN A 523 -16.06 -21.85 -8.97
CA GLN A 523 -16.18 -22.93 -7.99
C GLN A 523 -16.31 -22.41 -6.56
N GLN A 524 -17.11 -23.12 -5.76
CA GLN A 524 -17.16 -22.92 -4.31
C GLN A 524 -15.97 -23.64 -3.66
N VAL A 525 -15.28 -22.96 -2.76
CA VAL A 525 -14.17 -23.50 -1.97
C VAL A 525 -14.61 -23.73 -0.53
N ARG A 526 -14.24 -24.88 0.02
CA ARG A 526 -14.43 -25.22 1.44
C ARG A 526 -13.10 -25.30 2.16
N VAL A 527 -13.16 -25.13 3.47
CA VAL A 527 -12.02 -25.31 4.37
C VAL A 527 -11.82 -26.81 4.57
N SER A 528 -10.79 -27.40 4.00
CA SER A 528 -10.50 -28.83 4.25
C SER A 528 -10.02 -29.04 5.69
N GLN A 529 -9.10 -28.20 6.15
CA GLN A 529 -8.59 -28.19 7.51
C GLN A 529 -8.05 -26.82 7.90
N VAL A 530 -7.84 -26.62 9.21
CA VAL A 530 -7.28 -25.37 9.75
C VAL A 530 -5.92 -25.63 10.38
N VAL A 531 -4.89 -25.00 9.81
CA VAL A 531 -3.50 -25.09 10.25
C VAL A 531 -3.17 -23.85 11.10
N TYR A 532 -2.59 -24.06 12.29
CA TYR A 532 -2.28 -22.98 13.23
C TYR A 532 -0.77 -22.86 13.41
N LEU A 533 -0.20 -21.71 13.07
CA LEU A 533 1.24 -21.46 13.08
C LEU A 533 1.66 -20.29 13.97
N GLY A 534 2.88 -20.33 14.47
CA GLY A 534 3.55 -19.21 15.16
C GLY A 534 3.25 -19.06 16.65
N GLN A 535 2.25 -19.78 17.18
CA GLN A 535 1.99 -19.86 18.62
C GLN A 535 3.17 -20.53 19.35
N LYS A 536 3.56 -19.98 20.50
CA LYS A 536 4.66 -20.51 21.34
C LYS A 536 4.19 -20.81 22.76
N ARG A 537 3.32 -19.96 23.31
CA ARG A 537 2.81 -20.06 24.67
C ARG A 537 1.29 -20.03 24.71
N THR A 538 0.67 -19.33 23.78
CA THR A 538 -0.78 -19.18 23.71
C THR A 538 -1.40 -20.52 23.33
N ARG A 539 -2.39 -20.96 24.11
CA ARG A 539 -3.06 -22.24 23.86
C ARG A 539 -3.73 -22.21 22.49
N LYS A 540 -3.45 -23.22 21.65
CA LYS A 540 -4.10 -23.40 20.33
C LYS A 540 -5.62 -23.29 20.40
N ALA A 541 -6.24 -23.82 21.47
CA ALA A 541 -7.70 -23.75 21.66
C ALA A 541 -8.25 -22.32 21.76
N LEU A 542 -7.50 -21.37 22.34
CA LEU A 542 -7.91 -19.97 22.38
C LEU A 542 -7.86 -19.34 20.99
N ILE A 543 -6.79 -19.62 20.23
CA ILE A 543 -6.62 -19.13 18.85
C ILE A 543 -7.74 -19.69 17.97
N ALA A 544 -7.98 -21.00 18.03
CA ALA A 544 -9.04 -21.67 17.29
C ALA A 544 -10.43 -21.11 17.61
N LYS A 545 -10.74 -20.93 18.91
CA LYS A 545 -12.01 -20.34 19.34
C LYS A 545 -12.19 -18.90 18.86
N THR A 546 -11.11 -18.11 18.84
CA THR A 546 -11.17 -16.69 18.47
C THR A 546 -11.22 -16.50 16.96
N ALA A 547 -10.43 -17.25 16.20
CA ALA A 547 -10.44 -17.22 14.74
C ALA A 547 -11.77 -17.72 14.17
N ALA A 548 -12.43 -18.66 14.88
CA ALA A 548 -13.74 -19.20 14.53
C ALA A 548 -13.84 -19.76 13.09
N ILE A 549 -12.72 -20.24 12.53
CA ILE A 549 -12.67 -20.95 11.25
C ILE A 549 -12.86 -22.45 11.54
N GLY A 550 -13.87 -23.05 10.93
CA GLY A 550 -14.19 -24.48 11.06
C GLY A 550 -13.84 -25.25 9.79
N PRO A 551 -13.41 -26.52 9.90
CA PRO A 551 -13.30 -27.41 8.75
C PRO A 551 -14.68 -27.69 8.14
N GLU A 552 -14.71 -28.09 6.87
CA GLU A 552 -15.89 -28.38 6.04
C GLU A 552 -16.82 -27.17 5.78
N ALA A 553 -16.56 -26.03 6.41
CA ALA A 553 -17.28 -24.80 6.16
C ALA A 553 -16.84 -24.16 4.84
N PRO A 554 -17.69 -23.35 4.18
CA PRO A 554 -17.24 -22.54 3.07
C PRO A 554 -16.09 -21.62 3.47
N LEU A 555 -15.08 -21.50 2.61
CA LEU A 555 -13.92 -20.63 2.82
C LEU A 555 -14.32 -19.15 2.61
N SER A 556 -15.00 -18.62 3.61
CA SER A 556 -15.64 -17.29 3.61
C SER A 556 -14.62 -16.18 3.83
N GLN A 557 -14.49 -15.25 2.88
CA GLN A 557 -13.57 -14.12 3.03
C GLN A 557 -13.91 -13.23 4.23
N GLY A 558 -15.19 -12.95 4.48
CA GLY A 558 -15.62 -12.20 5.67
C GLY A 558 -15.25 -12.91 6.97
N LYS A 559 -15.41 -14.23 7.07
CA LYS A 559 -14.99 -14.97 8.28
C LYS A 559 -13.48 -14.96 8.47
N LEU A 560 -12.69 -15.07 7.40
CA LEU A 560 -11.23 -14.97 7.47
C LEU A 560 -10.81 -13.59 8.03
N LEU A 561 -11.39 -12.50 7.50
CA LEU A 561 -11.12 -11.14 7.95
C LEU A 561 -11.58 -10.88 9.40
N VAL A 562 -12.77 -11.35 9.77
CA VAL A 562 -13.26 -11.26 11.15
C VAL A 562 -12.35 -12.05 12.09
N GLY A 563 -11.97 -13.28 11.72
CA GLY A 563 -11.04 -14.10 12.48
C GLY A 563 -9.69 -13.43 12.69
N GLU A 564 -9.14 -12.79 11.66
CA GLU A 564 -7.92 -11.99 11.77
C GLU A 564 -8.09 -10.80 12.72
N SER A 565 -9.19 -10.05 12.57
CA SER A 565 -9.49 -8.89 13.42
C SER A 565 -9.67 -9.28 14.89
N GLU A 566 -10.41 -10.35 15.18
CA GLU A 566 -10.64 -10.83 16.53
C GLU A 566 -9.35 -11.33 17.20
N LEU A 567 -8.49 -12.02 16.45
CA LEU A 567 -7.16 -12.41 16.94
C LEU A 567 -6.32 -11.18 17.29
N TYR A 568 -6.31 -10.16 16.44
CA TYR A 568 -5.62 -8.89 16.72
C TYR A 568 -6.19 -8.19 17.96
N ASN A 569 -7.52 -8.17 18.10
CA ASN A 569 -8.23 -7.53 19.22
C ASN A 569 -7.95 -8.20 20.59
N LEU A 570 -7.47 -9.45 20.63
CA LEU A 570 -7.02 -10.07 21.89
C LEU A 570 -5.86 -9.29 22.53
N GLY A 571 -5.09 -8.52 21.76
CA GLY A 571 -3.94 -7.73 22.23
C GLY A 571 -2.73 -8.57 22.65
N ILE A 572 -2.83 -9.90 22.61
CA ILE A 572 -1.73 -10.84 22.91
C ILE A 572 -0.85 -11.13 21.68
N PHE A 573 -1.30 -10.75 20.49
CA PHE A 573 -0.56 -10.85 19.23
C PHE A 573 -0.24 -9.44 18.72
N ASP A 574 0.97 -9.24 18.17
CA ASP A 574 1.33 -7.98 17.49
C ASP A 574 1.13 -8.08 15.97
N TRP A 575 0.83 -9.30 15.49
CA TRP A 575 0.46 -9.62 14.13
C TRP A 575 -0.31 -10.95 14.07
N SER A 576 -1.29 -11.00 13.18
CA SER A 576 -2.05 -12.20 12.82
C SER A 576 -2.37 -12.15 11.32
N SER A 577 -2.50 -13.32 10.70
CA SER A 577 -2.97 -13.49 9.32
C SER A 577 -3.83 -14.74 9.27
N VAL A 578 -4.98 -14.65 8.59
CA VAL A 578 -5.92 -15.75 8.40
C VAL A 578 -6.30 -15.78 6.92
N GLY A 579 -5.90 -16.83 6.21
CA GLY A 579 -6.12 -16.92 4.77
C GLY A 579 -5.99 -18.34 4.24
N PRO A 580 -6.23 -18.57 2.96
CA PRO A 580 -5.92 -19.85 2.33
C PRO A 580 -4.41 -20.10 2.34
N ARG A 581 -4.02 -21.37 2.18
CA ARG A 581 -2.61 -21.74 2.04
C ARG A 581 -1.99 -21.27 0.73
N ARG A 582 -2.78 -21.16 -0.33
CA ARG A 582 -2.37 -20.77 -1.69
C ARG A 582 -3.50 -20.03 -2.41
N PRO A 583 -3.22 -19.32 -3.52
CA PRO A 583 -4.25 -18.63 -4.27
C PRO A 583 -5.25 -19.62 -4.84
N ILE A 584 -6.53 -19.29 -4.74
CA ILE A 584 -7.60 -20.11 -5.31
C ILE A 584 -7.59 -19.94 -6.84
N THR A 585 -7.55 -21.05 -7.55
CA THR A 585 -7.64 -21.11 -9.01
C THR A 585 -8.83 -21.98 -9.42
N THR A 586 -8.70 -23.29 -9.26
CA THR A 586 -9.69 -24.30 -9.68
C THR A 586 -10.08 -25.26 -8.55
N GLN A 587 -9.48 -25.12 -7.37
CA GLN A 587 -9.70 -26.01 -6.24
C GLN A 587 -11.12 -25.84 -5.68
N THR A 588 -11.70 -26.92 -5.17
CA THR A 588 -12.97 -26.91 -4.43
C THR A 588 -12.78 -27.06 -2.92
N ASP A 589 -11.57 -27.43 -2.49
CA ASP A 589 -11.16 -27.55 -1.10
C ASP A 589 -9.78 -26.91 -0.93
N GLU A 590 -9.60 -26.14 0.13
CA GLU A 590 -8.31 -25.56 0.47
C GLU A 590 -8.11 -25.46 1.99
N GLU A 591 -6.86 -25.53 2.42
CA GLU A 591 -6.51 -25.36 3.84
C GLU A 591 -6.58 -23.89 4.24
N ALA A 592 -7.19 -23.61 5.39
CA ALA A 592 -7.11 -22.30 6.03
C ALA A 592 -5.90 -22.25 6.97
N VAL A 593 -5.00 -21.29 6.77
CA VAL A 593 -3.79 -21.12 7.58
C VAL A 593 -3.97 -19.90 8.49
N VAL A 594 -3.98 -20.15 9.79
CA VAL A 594 -4.00 -19.13 10.85
C VAL A 594 -2.58 -18.95 11.36
N LYS A 595 -1.96 -17.82 11.03
CA LYS A 595 -0.60 -17.46 11.45
C LYS A 595 -0.68 -16.38 12.52
N VAL A 596 0.07 -16.54 13.61
CA VAL A 596 0.13 -15.53 14.68
C VAL A 596 1.57 -15.27 15.12
N HIS A 597 1.84 -14.04 15.55
CA HIS A 597 3.06 -13.71 16.27
C HIS A 597 2.72 -13.10 17.64
N GLU A 598 3.21 -13.74 18.70
CA GLU A 598 2.94 -13.33 20.09
C GLU A 598 3.64 -12.02 20.45
N SER A 599 2.87 -11.09 21.01
CA SER A 599 3.36 -9.84 21.59
C SER A 599 4.30 -10.07 22.76
N LYS A 600 5.11 -9.05 23.07
CA LYS A 600 5.92 -9.04 24.30
C LYS A 600 5.02 -8.93 25.53
N ARG A 601 5.19 -9.84 26.50
CA ARG A 601 4.37 -10.00 27.71
C ARG A 601 4.25 -8.74 28.60
N ASN A 602 5.24 -7.85 28.56
CA ASN A 602 5.30 -6.67 29.43
C ASN A 602 5.43 -5.40 28.56
N ALA A 603 4.30 -4.79 28.20
CA ALA A 603 4.25 -3.45 27.64
C ALA A 603 3.68 -2.52 28.71
N ILE A 604 4.51 -1.58 29.21
CA ILE A 604 4.01 -0.51 30.07
C ILE A 604 3.70 0.67 29.16
N THR A 605 2.41 0.89 28.93
CA THR A 605 1.92 2.02 28.15
C THR A 605 1.56 3.15 29.10
N TYR A 606 2.40 4.20 29.15
CA TYR A 606 2.07 5.44 29.85
C TYR A 606 1.38 6.39 28.87
N GLY A 607 0.07 6.60 29.04
CA GLY A 607 -0.70 7.57 28.27
C GLY A 607 -1.11 8.75 29.16
N PHE A 608 -0.72 9.98 28.79
CA PHE A 608 -1.26 11.20 29.37
C PHE A 608 -2.41 11.69 28.50
N GLY A 609 -3.65 11.57 28.99
CA GLY A 609 -4.83 12.15 28.36
C GLY A 609 -5.16 13.49 29.00
N LEU A 610 -5.05 14.59 28.24
CA LEU A 610 -5.61 15.88 28.62
C LEU A 610 -6.98 16.00 27.97
N ASN A 611 -8.04 15.88 28.76
CA ASN A 611 -9.40 16.17 28.31
C ASN A 611 -9.76 17.58 28.78
N CYS A 612 -9.63 18.57 27.90
CA CYS A 612 -10.10 19.92 28.19
C CYS A 612 -11.60 19.99 27.90
N ALA A 613 -12.42 19.74 28.92
CA ALA A 613 -13.84 20.07 28.87
C ALA A 613 -14.02 21.60 28.94
N PRO A 614 -14.85 22.22 28.08
CA PRO A 614 -15.30 23.58 28.29
C PRO A 614 -16.14 23.63 29.57
N TRP A 615 -15.92 24.65 30.38
CA TRP A 615 -16.63 24.89 31.64
C TRP A 615 -18.16 24.93 31.44
N ARG A 616 -18.87 23.89 31.90
CA ARG A 616 -20.16 24.00 32.62
C ARG A 616 -20.60 22.64 33.19
N GLU A 617 -20.63 22.63 34.53
CA GLU A 617 -21.47 21.86 35.46
C GLU A 617 -21.51 20.32 35.46
N HIS A 618 -21.51 19.79 36.68
CA HIS A 618 -21.24 18.40 37.06
C HIS A 618 -22.36 17.41 36.70
N SER A 619 -21.99 16.26 36.13
CA SER A 619 -22.48 14.96 36.61
C SER A 619 -21.47 13.85 36.30
N LEU A 620 -21.02 13.15 37.34
CA LEU A 620 -20.09 12.03 37.26
C LEU A 620 -20.82 10.78 36.79
N ARG A 621 -20.52 10.28 35.59
CA ARG A 621 -20.71 8.86 35.23
C ARG A 621 -19.37 8.28 34.82
N HIS A 622 -18.84 7.42 35.68
CA HIS A 622 -17.69 6.58 35.37
C HIS A 622 -18.12 5.41 34.49
N THR A 623 -17.65 5.38 33.24
CA THR A 623 -17.56 4.15 32.44
C THR A 623 -16.12 3.97 32.00
N GLY A 624 -15.33 3.27 32.82
CA GLY A 624 -14.01 2.78 32.44
C GLY A 624 -14.12 1.41 31.79
N ARG A 625 -13.85 1.33 30.49
CA ARG A 625 -13.70 0.04 29.78
C ARG A 625 -12.20 -0.28 29.73
N ALA A 626 -11.75 -1.05 30.72
CA ALA A 626 -10.40 -1.61 30.76
C ALA A 626 -10.44 -3.03 30.20
N GLY A 627 -9.80 -3.25 29.04
CA GLY A 627 -9.44 -4.59 28.58
C GLY A 627 -8.27 -5.09 29.43
N THR A 628 -8.51 -6.02 30.34
CA THR A 628 -7.48 -6.60 31.21
C THR A 628 -7.23 -8.06 30.84
N ALA A 629 -6.03 -8.36 30.36
CA ALA A 629 -5.40 -9.66 30.52
C ALA A 629 -4.47 -9.59 31.75
N ASP A 630 -4.85 -10.34 32.78
CA ASP A 630 -4.14 -10.64 34.04
C ASP A 630 -3.97 -9.48 35.06
N ARG A 631 -4.86 -9.45 36.07
CA ARG A 631 -4.80 -8.53 37.21
C ARG A 631 -4.12 -9.21 38.41
N ARG A 632 -2.95 -8.72 38.80
CA ARG A 632 -2.56 -8.64 40.23
C ARG A 632 -2.17 -7.20 40.52
N ALA A 633 -3.07 -6.46 41.16
CA ALA A 633 -2.80 -5.13 41.66
C ALA A 633 -2.33 -5.25 43.11
N TRP A 634 -1.09 -4.83 43.37
CA TRP A 634 -0.64 -4.45 44.70
C TRP A 634 -0.94 -2.97 44.88
N GLN A 635 -1.92 -2.65 45.72
CA GLN A 635 -2.16 -1.30 46.23
C GLN A 635 -1.40 -1.17 47.55
N SER A 636 -0.38 -0.32 47.59
CA SER A 636 0.16 0.19 48.84
C SER A 636 -0.61 1.46 49.20
N GLU A 637 -1.44 1.37 50.24
CA GLU A 637 -1.93 2.54 50.98
C GLU A 637 -0.74 3.17 51.72
N ASN A 638 -0.56 4.46 51.57
CA ASN A 638 -0.10 5.34 52.66
C ASN A 638 -0.42 6.78 52.29
N CYS A 639 -1.38 7.34 53.02
CA CYS A 639 -1.75 8.73 53.04
C CYS A 639 -1.41 9.27 54.43
N SER A 640 -0.52 10.27 54.51
CA SER A 640 -0.50 11.19 55.65
C SER A 640 0.23 12.49 55.31
N GLN A 641 -0.56 13.56 55.40
CA GLN A 641 -0.31 15.01 55.54
C GLN A 641 0.46 15.76 54.45
#